data_AF-A0A8H7SQP4-F1
#
_entry.id   AF-A0A8H7SQP4-F1
#
_cell.length_a   1.000
_cell.length_b   1.000
_cell.length_c   1.000
_cell.angle_alpha   90.00
_cell.angle_beta   90.00
_cell.angle_gamma   90.00
#
_symmetry.space_group_name_H-M   'P 1'
#
loop_
_entity.id
_entity.type
_entity.pdbx_description
1 polymer ?
#
loop_
_entity_poly.entity_id
_entity_poly.type
_entity_poly.pdbx_seq_one_letter_code
_entity_poly.pdbx_strand_id
1 'polypeptide(L)'
;MNILKKQVPKVIGRRTWMSTAGIERSHRAILFPGQGSQYVGMGKDLYNLYPRSAKLVFDEADEALGTGLRALIFEGHQVYIYIYISEGALFLTGLLFFKKDKLKLTQNAQPAILTTSIAMLRVLETEFGFDIFKACNHALGHSLGEYTALVATKSMSLTDAVRLVRLRGEAMTRAVADRKGKTAMSALVVRKDKLADLENAMEEIIANLPENELVQLANINSSFQVVISGTSLGVDQASRILQERRFAARAVDLPVSAPFHCSLMKEAAAVMEDALKSVKIEMPCVEVISNVTAKPYTSAEEIPKRLVEQVTATVEWERSINYCKGQDIDDFLCFGPGKVLANLLKKEYPLDKIKTITSADDILQHALESVSPLSDEYIPKQEPTIKTEDRLNQLIDTPRYVHPNPTQFKGRLGYACINTYLRKQKPSVFSARTCRLDTVEKKGEGYVRELALLNIADLKTMIKWNEENKIKFMRISSDIFPFASHEKAGYNIDFAENELSEIGVLAKEFNQRLTMHPGQYNQLVSLTPKVVANTIRELDYHARMMDLMGLDQDSVMIIHMGGVYGDRQSALARFEAEYTKLPENIIRRLVLENDELGYSVSDLLPICKKLGIPLVLDCINPGNVTDLISLLPEINKTWTDRGIKPKFLPPTTDDVDLMIEAKDKEQAVFHLYRKYGLKPVNEKVWIPAKDNLETTETKGRKSVQSLKRKAEKTALTEVKAKVKSDRKVVTKKEYAEQVQTVKEEEETPQIFEGRVTRQRAKNNTVQNSNEK
;
A
#
# COMPACT_ATOMS: atom_id res chain seq x y z
N MET A 1 -58.52 -6.51 3.22
CA MET A 1 -58.87 -5.73 2.00
C MET A 1 -59.22 -4.32 2.43
N ASN A 2 -58.73 -3.21 1.91
CA ASN A 2 -57.64 -2.86 1.01
C ASN A 2 -57.67 -1.31 0.93
N ILE A 3 -56.50 -0.66 1.10
CA ILE A 3 -56.08 0.58 0.39
C ILE A 3 -56.83 1.87 0.81
N LEU A 4 -56.19 2.82 1.50
CA LEU A 4 -55.35 3.83 0.85
C LEU A 4 -54.14 4.24 1.71
N LYS A 5 -52.96 3.85 1.21
CA LYS A 5 -51.65 4.42 1.55
C LYS A 5 -51.64 5.91 1.17
N LYS A 6 -51.49 6.81 2.13
CA LYS A 6 -50.93 8.15 1.85
C LYS A 6 -49.41 8.01 1.80
N GLN A 7 -48.88 8.13 0.58
CA GLN A 7 -47.46 8.22 0.29
C GLN A 7 -46.87 9.43 1.04
N VAL A 8 -45.99 9.18 2.00
CA VAL A 8 -45.03 10.17 2.49
C VAL A 8 -43.85 10.15 1.53
N PRO A 9 -43.48 11.26 0.87
CA PRO A 9 -42.26 11.28 0.06
C PRO A 9 -41.04 11.09 0.96
N LYS A 10 -40.39 9.92 0.86
CA LYS A 10 -39.02 9.70 1.36
C LYS A 10 -38.04 10.40 0.43
N VAL A 11 -37.87 11.70 0.62
CA VAL A 11 -36.63 12.40 0.27
C VAL A 11 -36.30 13.30 1.46
N ILE A 12 -35.76 12.71 2.53
CA ILE A 12 -35.05 13.49 3.54
C ILE A 12 -33.73 13.85 2.86
N GLY A 13 -33.67 15.05 2.29
CA GLY A 13 -32.43 15.63 1.79
C GLY A 13 -31.39 15.61 2.90
N ARG A 14 -30.14 15.25 2.56
CA ARG A 14 -28.98 15.41 3.43
C ARG A 14 -29.00 16.84 3.99
N ARG A 15 -29.29 16.99 5.28
CA ARG A 15 -29.14 18.28 5.97
C ARG A 15 -27.65 18.48 6.18
N THR A 16 -27.04 19.31 5.36
CA THR A 16 -25.63 19.62 5.50
C THR A 16 -25.43 20.71 6.54
N TRP A 17 -24.50 20.48 7.47
CA TRP A 17 -24.14 21.45 8.49
C TRP A 17 -23.09 22.38 7.88
N MET A 18 -23.39 23.67 7.85
CA MET A 18 -22.40 24.70 7.54
C MET A 18 -21.60 24.97 8.82
N SER A 19 -20.29 24.76 8.79
CA SER A 19 -19.42 25.33 9.83
C SER A 19 -19.55 26.85 9.85
N THR A 20 -19.13 27.51 10.93
CA THR A 20 -18.99 28.97 11.00
C THR A 20 -18.07 29.55 9.90
N ALA A 21 -17.29 28.69 9.23
CA ALA A 21 -16.45 29.03 8.08
C ALA A 21 -17.09 28.69 6.71
N GLY A 22 -18.36 28.25 6.66
CA GLY A 22 -19.08 27.95 5.42
C GLY A 22 -18.64 26.67 4.70
N ILE A 23 -17.92 25.76 5.38
CA ILE A 23 -17.47 24.48 4.81
C ILE A 23 -18.48 23.39 5.14
N GLU A 24 -18.96 22.70 4.09
CA GLU A 24 -19.87 21.56 4.19
C GLU A 24 -19.09 20.31 4.68
N ARG A 25 -19.39 19.82 5.89
CA ARG A 25 -18.78 18.60 6.44
C ARG A 25 -19.75 17.42 6.39
N SER A 26 -19.22 16.21 6.18
CA SER A 26 -20.03 14.98 6.24
C SER A 26 -20.28 14.56 7.68
N HIS A 27 -21.55 14.25 8.01
CA HIS A 27 -22.00 13.66 9.29
C HIS A 27 -21.42 12.27 9.54
N ARG A 28 -20.11 12.22 9.83
CA ARG A 28 -19.31 11.01 9.97
C ARG A 28 -18.36 11.14 11.15
N ALA A 29 -18.15 10.03 11.84
CA ALA A 29 -17.06 9.86 12.80
C ALA A 29 -16.02 8.84 12.28
N ILE A 30 -14.75 9.10 12.59
CA ILE A 30 -13.66 8.17 12.34
C ILE A 30 -13.23 7.52 13.65
N LEU A 31 -13.03 6.20 13.63
CA LEU A 31 -12.77 5.40 14.83
C LEU A 31 -11.45 4.64 14.74
N PHE A 32 -10.72 4.59 15.85
CA PHE A 32 -9.45 3.86 15.97
C PHE A 32 -9.49 2.81 17.10
N PRO A 33 -9.10 1.55 16.85
CA PRO A 33 -9.20 0.47 17.83
C PRO A 33 -8.17 0.58 18.94
N GLY A 34 -8.52 -0.01 20.09
CA GLY A 34 -7.60 -0.26 21.19
C GLY A 34 -6.89 -1.61 21.08
N GLN A 35 -6.24 -1.99 22.17
CA GLN A 35 -5.53 -3.27 22.32
C GLN A 35 -6.49 -4.47 22.17
N GLY A 36 -5.98 -5.58 21.60
CA GLY A 36 -6.76 -6.78 21.28
C GLY A 36 -7.14 -6.90 19.79
N SER A 37 -6.77 -5.90 18.99
CA SER A 37 -7.02 -5.84 17.56
C SER A 37 -5.84 -6.31 16.70
N GLN A 38 -4.65 -6.42 17.30
CA GLN A 38 -3.39 -6.76 16.63
C GLN A 38 -3.33 -8.23 16.19
N TYR A 39 -2.68 -8.47 15.04
CA TYR A 39 -2.30 -9.80 14.56
C TYR A 39 -1.01 -9.71 13.73
N VAL A 40 -0.24 -10.81 13.68
CA VAL A 40 1.00 -10.86 12.90
C VAL A 40 0.69 -10.74 11.41
N GLY A 41 1.44 -9.90 10.71
CA GLY A 41 1.25 -9.62 9.28
C GLY A 41 0.32 -8.43 8.99
N MET A 42 -0.25 -7.78 10.02
CA MET A 42 -1.10 -6.60 9.81
C MET A 42 -0.32 -5.47 9.11
N GLY A 43 -0.92 -4.84 8.11
CA GLY A 43 -0.31 -3.73 7.36
C GLY A 43 0.87 -4.09 6.44
N LYS A 44 1.26 -5.38 6.34
CA LYS A 44 2.34 -5.82 5.45
C LYS A 44 2.00 -5.62 3.98
N ASP A 45 0.73 -5.84 3.62
CA ASP A 45 0.17 -5.54 2.30
C ASP A 45 0.28 -4.05 1.96
N LEU A 46 -0.09 -3.18 2.90
CA LEU A 46 -0.01 -1.73 2.74
C LEU A 46 1.43 -1.26 2.54
N TYR A 47 2.34 -1.75 3.40
CA TYR A 47 3.76 -1.44 3.32
C TYR A 47 4.37 -1.78 1.96
N ASN A 48 4.00 -2.94 1.40
CA ASN A 48 4.53 -3.39 0.11
C ASN A 48 3.92 -2.65 -1.09
N LEU A 49 2.62 -2.35 -1.04
CA LEU A 49 1.90 -1.74 -2.16
C LEU A 49 2.07 -0.22 -2.24
N TYR A 50 2.31 0.45 -1.11
CA TYR A 50 2.29 1.92 -1.02
C TYR A 50 3.57 2.49 -0.40
N PRO A 51 4.70 2.48 -1.13
CA PRO A 51 6.00 2.93 -0.62
C PRO A 51 6.08 4.42 -0.31
N ARG A 52 5.19 5.26 -0.88
CA ARG A 52 5.16 6.71 -0.66
C ARG A 52 4.31 7.15 0.53
N SER A 53 3.60 6.22 1.17
CA SER A 53 2.66 6.52 2.27
C SER A 53 2.80 5.53 3.42
N ALA A 54 2.29 4.30 3.29
CA ALA A 54 2.36 3.31 4.36
C ALA A 54 3.80 2.99 4.79
N LYS A 55 4.71 2.81 3.82
CA LYS A 55 6.12 2.50 4.13
C LYS A 55 6.79 3.57 4.98
N LEU A 56 6.59 4.84 4.66
CA LEU A 56 7.15 5.96 5.43
C LEU A 56 6.63 5.97 6.87
N VAL A 57 5.36 5.63 7.10
CA VAL A 57 4.77 5.53 8.45
C VAL A 57 5.43 4.41 9.26
N PHE A 58 5.63 3.24 8.67
CA PHE A 58 6.32 2.13 9.36
C PHE A 58 7.79 2.44 9.62
N ASP A 59 8.48 3.07 8.67
CA ASP A 59 9.89 3.43 8.81
C ASP A 59 10.08 4.52 9.88
N GLU A 60 9.20 5.54 9.94
CA GLU A 60 9.20 6.55 11.02
C GLU A 60 8.98 5.92 12.40
N ALA A 61 8.03 4.98 12.51
CA ALA A 61 7.76 4.29 13.77
C ALA A 61 8.92 3.36 14.20
N ASP A 62 9.60 2.73 13.25
CA ASP A 62 10.81 1.94 13.51
C ASP A 62 11.96 2.82 14.01
N GLU A 63 12.20 3.94 13.36
CA GLU A 63 13.22 4.92 13.76
C GLU A 63 12.91 5.49 15.15
N ALA A 64 11.64 5.80 15.43
CA ALA A 64 11.21 6.33 16.71
C ALA A 64 11.53 5.39 17.90
N LEU A 65 11.47 4.07 17.69
CA LEU A 65 11.68 3.06 18.74
C LEU A 65 13.07 2.39 18.71
N GLY A 66 13.78 2.41 17.58
CA GLY A 66 15.10 1.78 17.42
C GLY A 66 15.13 0.26 17.65
N THR A 67 13.98 -0.40 17.76
CA THR A 67 13.84 -1.80 18.21
C THR A 67 13.12 -2.72 17.21
N GLY A 68 12.96 -2.27 15.96
CA GLY A 68 12.40 -3.06 14.85
C GLY A 68 10.92 -3.41 15.04
N LEU A 69 10.06 -2.41 15.22
CA LEU A 69 8.61 -2.56 15.36
C LEU A 69 7.99 -3.23 14.13
N ARG A 70 8.40 -2.86 12.92
CA ARG A 70 7.95 -3.43 11.65
C ARG A 70 8.16 -4.94 11.58
N ALA A 71 9.36 -5.41 11.94
CA ALA A 71 9.65 -6.85 11.97
C ALA A 71 8.73 -7.57 12.95
N LEU A 72 8.48 -6.96 14.12
CA LEU A 72 7.54 -7.49 15.10
C LEU A 72 6.10 -7.54 14.59
N ILE A 73 5.65 -6.52 13.87
CA ILE A 73 4.31 -6.45 13.26
C ILE A 73 4.17 -7.52 12.17
N PHE A 74 5.14 -7.64 11.26
CA PHE A 74 5.01 -8.46 10.04
C PHE A 74 5.34 -9.93 10.26
N GLU A 75 6.28 -10.23 11.15
CA GLU A 75 6.86 -11.57 11.31
C GLU A 75 6.63 -12.14 12.71
N GLY A 76 6.19 -11.32 13.67
CA GLY A 76 5.90 -11.76 15.04
C GLY A 76 7.13 -12.00 15.90
N HIS A 77 8.32 -11.66 15.41
CA HIS A 77 9.60 -11.80 16.10
C HIS A 77 10.32 -10.45 16.19
N GLN A 78 11.13 -10.29 17.22
CA GLN A 78 11.92 -9.08 17.44
C GLN A 78 13.40 -9.44 17.28
N VAL A 79 14.10 -8.72 16.41
CA VAL A 79 15.53 -8.91 16.15
C VAL A 79 16.31 -7.90 16.99
N TYR A 80 17.20 -8.39 17.85
CA TYR A 80 18.14 -7.54 18.57
C TYR A 80 19.53 -7.72 17.97
N ILE A 81 20.18 -6.60 17.65
CA ILE A 81 21.59 -6.56 17.26
C ILE A 81 22.37 -6.15 18.50
N TYR A 82 23.23 -7.03 19.00
CA TYR A 82 24.19 -6.67 20.04
C TYR A 82 25.47 -6.16 19.36
N ILE A 83 25.88 -4.96 19.73
CA ILE A 83 27.16 -4.38 19.34
C ILE A 83 28.05 -4.42 20.59
N TYR A 84 29.17 -5.15 20.51
CA TYR A 84 30.18 -5.14 21.55
C TYR A 84 31.30 -4.18 21.13
N ILE A 85 31.69 -3.27 22.02
CA ILE A 85 32.82 -2.38 21.82
C ILE A 85 33.94 -2.85 22.75
N SER A 86 35.03 -3.30 22.16
CA SER A 86 36.29 -3.63 22.84
C SER A 86 37.41 -2.86 22.16
N GLU A 87 38.23 -2.16 22.95
CA GLU A 87 39.43 -1.45 22.46
C GLU A 87 39.21 -0.52 21.26
N GLY A 88 38.11 0.25 21.25
CA GLY A 88 37.86 1.25 20.20
C GLY A 88 37.48 0.67 18.82
N ALA A 89 37.30 -0.64 18.71
CA ALA A 89 36.81 -1.30 17.51
C ALA A 89 35.37 -1.79 17.69
N LEU A 90 34.52 -1.49 16.70
CA LEU A 90 33.12 -1.88 16.65
C LEU A 90 33.03 -3.33 16.13
N PHE A 91 32.73 -4.30 17.00
CA PHE A 91 32.54 -5.70 16.60
C PHE A 91 31.05 -6.07 16.64
N LEU A 92 30.52 -6.51 15.50
CA LEU A 92 29.17 -7.05 15.36
C LEU A 92 29.22 -8.57 15.64
N THR A 93 28.79 -9.02 16.83
CA THR A 93 29.04 -10.41 17.28
C THR A 93 27.83 -11.35 17.26
N GLY A 94 26.61 -10.91 16.90
CA GLY A 94 25.53 -11.86 16.63
C GLY A 94 24.11 -11.29 16.56
N LEU A 95 23.27 -11.94 15.74
CA LEU A 95 21.82 -11.78 15.71
C LEU A 95 21.19 -12.75 16.72
N LEU A 96 20.48 -12.26 17.74
CA LEU A 96 19.65 -13.12 18.58
C LEU A 96 18.18 -13.05 18.14
N PHE A 97 17.66 -14.16 17.63
CA PHE A 97 16.22 -14.36 17.41
C PHE A 97 15.57 -14.86 18.69
N PHE A 98 14.63 -14.10 19.26
CA PHE A 98 13.84 -14.56 20.41
C PHE A 98 12.36 -14.77 20.06
N LYS A 99 11.86 -15.94 20.49
CA LYS A 99 10.48 -16.37 20.80
C LYS A 99 9.33 -15.81 19.95
N LYS A 100 8.56 -16.71 19.34
CA LYS A 100 7.21 -16.46 18.78
C LYS A 100 6.32 -15.74 19.81
N ASP A 101 5.41 -14.87 19.32
CA ASP A 101 4.31 -14.22 20.05
C ASP A 101 4.60 -12.95 20.87
N LYS A 102 5.73 -12.26 20.67
CA LYS A 102 6.00 -10.98 21.36
C LYS A 102 5.01 -9.86 21.03
N LEU A 103 4.33 -9.89 19.88
CA LEU A 103 3.38 -8.84 19.47
C LEU A 103 2.20 -8.70 20.46
N LYS A 104 1.82 -9.75 21.20
CA LYS A 104 0.73 -9.71 22.18
C LYS A 104 1.07 -8.94 23.45
N LEU A 105 2.37 -8.72 23.73
CA LEU A 105 2.81 -7.95 24.88
C LEU A 105 2.32 -6.50 24.73
N THR A 106 1.75 -5.95 25.80
CA THR A 106 1.12 -4.62 25.83
C THR A 106 2.03 -3.52 25.27
N GLN A 107 3.30 -3.50 25.65
CA GLN A 107 4.31 -2.55 25.15
C GLN A 107 4.59 -2.67 23.65
N ASN A 108 4.29 -3.81 23.03
CA ASN A 108 4.48 -4.06 21.60
C ASN A 108 3.18 -3.84 20.82
N ALA A 109 2.07 -4.35 21.34
CA ALA A 109 0.75 -4.26 20.71
C ALA A 109 0.33 -2.80 20.52
N GLN A 110 0.57 -1.95 21.52
CA GLN A 110 0.15 -0.55 21.49
C GLN A 110 0.77 0.25 20.32
N PRO A 111 2.10 0.39 20.21
CA PRO A 111 2.69 1.10 19.07
C PRO A 111 2.38 0.43 17.73
N ALA A 112 2.22 -0.89 17.71
CA ALA A 112 1.89 -1.65 16.50
C ALA A 112 0.51 -1.32 15.93
N ILE A 113 -0.52 -1.25 16.78
CA ILE A 113 -1.89 -0.89 16.38
C ILE A 113 -1.93 0.55 15.89
N LEU A 114 -1.30 1.47 16.63
CA LEU A 114 -1.25 2.89 16.26
C LEU A 114 -0.61 3.07 14.88
N THR A 115 0.59 2.51 14.69
CA THR A 115 1.35 2.60 13.42
C THR A 115 0.55 2.05 12.25
N THR A 116 -0.06 0.87 12.42
CA THR A 116 -0.86 0.23 11.36
C THR A 116 -2.10 1.06 11.00
N SER A 117 -2.76 1.64 11.99
CA SER A 117 -3.97 2.47 11.78
C SER A 117 -3.63 3.78 11.07
N ILE A 118 -2.53 4.44 11.46
CA ILE A 118 -2.04 5.65 10.78
C ILE A 118 -1.55 5.33 9.36
N ALA A 119 -0.92 4.17 9.13
CA ALA A 119 -0.51 3.76 7.79
C ALA A 119 -1.71 3.63 6.84
N MET A 120 -2.82 3.04 7.31
CA MET A 120 -4.06 2.95 6.54
C MET A 120 -4.64 4.32 6.19
N LEU A 121 -4.69 5.23 7.17
CA LEU A 121 -5.15 6.60 6.95
C LEU A 121 -4.25 7.32 5.95
N ARG A 122 -2.92 7.24 6.12
CA ARG A 122 -1.95 7.94 5.27
C ARG A 122 -1.97 7.46 3.82
N VAL A 123 -2.28 6.18 3.58
CA VAL A 123 -2.52 5.68 2.21
C VAL A 123 -3.73 6.36 1.59
N LEU A 124 -4.86 6.45 2.31
CA LEU A 124 -6.04 7.17 1.80
C LEU A 124 -5.75 8.66 1.54
N GLU A 125 -5.02 9.32 2.44
CA GLU A 125 -4.67 10.73 2.29
C GLU A 125 -3.77 10.97 1.07
N THR A 126 -2.65 10.23 0.99
CA THR A 126 -1.61 10.47 -0.01
C THR A 126 -1.96 9.91 -1.40
N GLU A 127 -2.55 8.71 -1.47
CA GLU A 127 -2.78 8.02 -2.75
C GLU A 127 -4.17 8.32 -3.33
N PHE A 128 -5.16 8.66 -2.49
CA PHE A 128 -6.56 8.82 -2.89
C PHE A 128 -7.17 10.19 -2.51
N GLY A 129 -6.38 11.12 -2.00
CA GLY A 129 -6.81 12.49 -1.70
C GLY A 129 -7.83 12.60 -0.57
N PHE A 130 -7.87 11.63 0.34
CA PHE A 130 -8.72 11.71 1.53
C PHE A 130 -8.25 12.86 2.43
N ASP A 131 -9.18 13.69 2.89
CA ASP A 131 -8.90 14.79 3.81
C ASP A 131 -9.75 14.63 5.06
N ILE A 132 -9.12 14.29 6.18
CA ILE A 132 -9.80 14.05 7.45
C ILE A 132 -10.66 15.24 7.90
N PHE A 133 -10.22 16.47 7.63
CA PHE A 133 -10.95 17.68 8.03
C PHE A 133 -12.28 17.85 7.28
N LYS A 134 -12.32 17.38 6.02
CA LYS A 134 -13.52 17.42 5.17
C LYS A 134 -14.38 16.17 5.37
N ALA A 135 -13.75 15.02 5.66
CA ALA A 135 -14.39 13.71 5.66
C ALA A 135 -15.06 13.33 6.99
N CYS A 136 -14.82 14.05 8.10
CA CYS A 136 -15.51 13.78 9.36
C CYS A 136 -15.62 15.01 10.26
N ASN A 137 -16.57 14.94 11.20
CA ASN A 137 -16.74 15.94 12.25
C ASN A 137 -16.10 15.52 13.56
N HIS A 138 -15.95 14.22 13.77
CA HIS A 138 -15.46 13.64 15.01
C HIS A 138 -14.43 12.54 14.74
N ALA A 139 -13.42 12.46 15.59
CA ALA A 139 -12.51 11.34 15.67
C ALA A 139 -12.55 10.76 17.08
N LEU A 140 -12.56 9.44 17.19
CA LEU A 140 -12.58 8.74 18.46
C LEU A 140 -11.61 7.58 18.40
N GLY A 141 -11.05 7.20 19.53
CA GLY A 141 -10.36 5.93 19.61
C GLY A 141 -10.45 5.32 20.99
N HIS A 142 -10.45 4.00 21.03
CA HIS A 142 -10.70 3.24 22.25
C HIS A 142 -9.38 3.01 23.01
N SER A 143 -9.29 3.53 24.23
CA SER A 143 -8.09 3.52 25.08
C SER A 143 -6.87 4.06 24.34
N LEU A 144 -5.93 3.19 23.96
CA LEU A 144 -4.82 3.49 23.06
C LEU A 144 -5.24 4.22 21.78
N GLY A 145 -6.40 3.88 21.22
CA GLY A 145 -6.91 4.48 20.00
C GLY A 145 -7.06 6.01 20.13
N GLU A 146 -7.23 6.57 21.33
CA GLU A 146 -7.30 8.02 21.55
C GLU A 146 -5.99 8.71 21.12
N TYR A 147 -4.83 8.10 21.37
CA TYR A 147 -3.53 8.58 20.84
C TYR A 147 -3.49 8.52 19.31
N THR A 148 -4.07 7.47 18.72
CA THR A 148 -4.16 7.33 17.26
C THR A 148 -5.06 8.40 16.66
N ALA A 149 -6.18 8.72 17.31
CA ALA A 149 -7.07 9.80 16.91
C ALA A 149 -6.36 11.16 16.94
N LEU A 150 -5.60 11.44 18.00
CA LEU A 150 -4.82 12.68 18.14
C LEU A 150 -3.76 12.83 17.03
N VAL A 151 -3.07 11.74 16.66
CA VAL A 151 -2.13 11.76 15.52
C VAL A 151 -2.86 11.97 14.20
N ALA A 152 -3.97 11.26 13.97
CA ALA A 152 -4.77 11.38 12.76
C ALA A 152 -5.28 12.81 12.55
N THR A 153 -5.64 13.50 13.64
CA THR A 153 -6.13 14.90 13.61
C THR A 153 -5.02 15.93 13.80
N LYS A 154 -3.75 15.57 13.60
CA LYS A 154 -2.58 16.46 13.63
C LYS A 154 -2.33 17.16 14.99
N SER A 155 -2.87 16.63 16.08
CA SER A 155 -2.65 17.16 17.44
C SER A 155 -1.29 16.75 18.00
N MET A 156 -0.75 15.61 17.56
CA MET A 156 0.53 15.04 18.00
C MET A 156 1.28 14.41 16.83
N SER A 157 2.62 14.42 16.87
CA SER A 157 3.43 13.72 15.87
C SER A 157 3.32 12.20 16.00
N LEU A 158 3.50 11.46 14.90
CA LEU A 158 3.51 10.00 14.94
C LEU A 158 4.69 9.49 15.78
N THR A 159 5.88 10.04 15.57
CA THR A 159 7.10 9.74 16.34
C THR A 159 6.88 9.83 17.86
N ASP A 160 6.31 10.94 18.35
CA ASP A 160 6.08 11.12 19.79
C ASP A 160 5.01 10.14 20.30
N ALA A 161 3.93 9.96 19.55
CA ALA A 161 2.85 9.06 19.91
C ALA A 161 3.35 7.61 20.03
N VAL A 162 4.15 7.13 19.07
CA VAL A 162 4.73 5.78 19.08
C VAL A 162 5.60 5.56 20.33
N ARG A 163 6.43 6.54 20.70
CA ARG A 163 7.25 6.50 21.93
C ARG A 163 6.40 6.51 23.20
N LEU A 164 5.39 7.38 23.25
CA LEU A 164 4.47 7.49 24.38
C LEU A 164 3.70 6.20 24.61
N VAL A 165 3.10 5.61 23.57
CA VAL A 165 2.28 4.40 23.73
C VAL A 165 3.14 3.17 24.01
N ARG A 166 4.41 3.17 23.55
CA ARG A 166 5.40 2.19 23.97
C ARG A 166 5.66 2.28 25.48
N LEU A 167 6.02 3.48 25.95
CA LEU A 167 6.28 3.75 27.36
C LEU A 167 5.06 3.44 28.24
N ARG A 168 3.87 3.82 27.79
CA ARG A 168 2.59 3.51 28.44
C ARG A 168 2.44 2.01 28.68
N GLY A 169 2.63 1.19 27.65
CA GLY A 169 2.53 -0.27 27.78
C GLY A 169 3.57 -0.89 28.71
N GLU A 170 4.79 -0.35 28.73
CA GLU A 170 5.85 -0.78 29.66
C GLU A 170 5.53 -0.39 31.10
N ALA A 171 5.11 0.86 31.32
CA ALA A 171 4.77 1.39 32.64
C ALA A 171 3.56 0.66 33.25
N MET A 172 2.51 0.41 32.47
CA MET A 172 1.34 -0.35 32.92
C MET A 172 1.69 -1.79 33.32
N THR A 173 2.60 -2.43 32.60
CA THR A 173 3.05 -3.79 32.93
C THR A 173 3.93 -3.79 34.19
N ARG A 174 4.77 -2.77 34.36
CA ARG A 174 5.67 -2.62 35.52
C ARG A 174 4.89 -2.35 36.81
N ALA A 175 3.83 -1.55 36.76
CA ALA A 175 3.02 -1.13 37.90
C ALA A 175 2.36 -2.28 38.68
N VAL A 176 2.37 -3.51 38.14
CA VAL A 176 1.80 -4.70 38.80
C VAL A 176 2.77 -5.88 38.87
N ALA A 177 4.05 -5.65 38.59
CA ALA A 177 5.06 -6.70 38.59
C ALA A 177 5.26 -7.34 39.98
N ASP A 178 5.13 -6.55 41.04
CA ASP A 178 5.20 -6.96 42.44
C ASP A 178 4.02 -7.85 42.89
N ARG A 179 2.87 -7.74 42.21
CA ARG A 179 1.65 -8.49 42.54
C ARG A 179 1.62 -9.93 42.02
N LYS A 180 2.67 -10.40 41.33
CA LYS A 180 2.87 -11.79 40.89
C LYS A 180 1.64 -12.42 40.19
N GLY A 181 0.94 -11.64 39.36
CA GLY A 181 -0.22 -12.13 38.60
C GLY A 181 -1.54 -12.23 39.39
N LYS A 182 -1.63 -11.69 40.61
CA LYS A 182 -2.88 -11.59 41.40
C LYS A 182 -3.81 -10.46 40.96
N THR A 183 -3.87 -10.22 39.65
CA THR A 183 -4.68 -9.16 39.04
C THR A 183 -5.46 -9.74 37.87
N ALA A 184 -6.63 -9.17 37.55
CA ALA A 184 -7.47 -9.67 36.49
C ALA A 184 -8.23 -8.53 35.77
N MET A 185 -8.72 -8.87 34.58
CA MET A 185 -9.77 -8.12 33.88
C MET A 185 -10.83 -9.10 33.39
N SER A 186 -12.10 -8.75 33.53
CA SER A 186 -13.21 -9.59 33.07
C SER A 186 -14.23 -8.75 32.30
N ALA A 187 -14.65 -9.25 31.15
CA ALA A 187 -15.72 -8.67 30.34
C ALA A 187 -17.07 -9.25 30.77
N LEU A 188 -17.92 -8.39 31.31
CA LEU A 188 -19.28 -8.68 31.70
C LEU A 188 -20.21 -8.51 30.51
N VAL A 189 -21.04 -9.52 30.22
CA VAL A 189 -22.17 -9.36 29.31
C VAL A 189 -23.35 -8.86 30.11
N VAL A 190 -23.58 -7.55 30.03
CA VAL A 190 -24.66 -6.85 30.72
C VAL A 190 -26.00 -7.26 30.13
N ARG A 191 -26.98 -7.50 31.00
CA ARG A 191 -28.35 -7.78 30.57
C ARG A 191 -29.01 -6.50 30.05
N LYS A 192 -30.00 -6.67 29.18
CA LYS A 192 -30.75 -5.56 28.59
C LYS A 192 -31.28 -4.63 29.69
N ASP A 193 -31.09 -3.33 29.50
CA ASP A 193 -31.56 -2.26 30.40
C ASP A 193 -30.98 -2.32 31.84
N LYS A 194 -29.85 -3.03 32.03
CA LYS A 194 -29.20 -3.21 33.35
C LYS A 194 -27.86 -2.48 33.52
N LEU A 195 -27.47 -1.63 32.58
CA LEU A 195 -26.21 -0.88 32.69
C LEU A 195 -26.19 0.03 33.94
N ALA A 196 -27.21 0.89 34.11
CA ALA A 196 -27.28 1.80 35.26
C ALA A 196 -27.35 1.04 36.60
N ASP A 197 -28.12 -0.05 36.66
CA ASP A 197 -28.18 -0.92 37.84
C ASP A 197 -26.82 -1.55 38.17
N LEU A 198 -26.07 -1.97 37.14
CA LEU A 198 -24.72 -2.51 37.29
C LEU A 198 -23.75 -1.46 37.82
N GLU A 199 -23.80 -0.23 37.30
CA GLU A 199 -22.94 0.87 37.75
C GLU A 199 -23.19 1.20 39.23
N ASN A 200 -24.45 1.33 39.64
CA ASN A 200 -24.81 1.55 41.04
C ASN A 200 -24.35 0.38 41.94
N ALA A 201 -24.52 -0.86 41.47
CA ALA A 201 -24.07 -2.04 42.21
C ALA A 201 -22.55 -2.10 42.34
N MET A 202 -21.80 -1.59 41.36
CA MET A 202 -20.34 -1.51 41.44
C MET A 202 -19.88 -0.59 42.55
N GLU A 203 -20.56 0.55 42.79
CA GLU A 203 -20.25 1.43 43.92
C GLU A 203 -20.42 0.71 45.26
N GLU A 204 -21.51 -0.05 45.42
CA GLU A 204 -21.74 -0.88 46.61
C GLU A 204 -20.68 -1.97 46.78
N ILE A 205 -20.33 -2.67 45.69
CA ILE A 205 -19.33 -3.74 45.73
C ILE A 205 -17.97 -3.15 46.13
N ILE A 206 -17.59 -2.00 45.57
CA ILE A 206 -16.33 -1.33 45.88
C ILE A 206 -16.26 -0.95 47.36
N ALA A 207 -17.36 -0.43 47.92
CA ALA A 207 -17.42 -0.03 49.33
C ALA A 207 -17.32 -1.22 50.32
N ASN A 208 -17.65 -2.43 49.89
CA ASN A 208 -17.68 -3.63 50.73
C ASN A 208 -16.52 -4.61 50.46
N LEU A 209 -15.57 -4.26 49.60
CA LEU A 209 -14.39 -5.09 49.36
C LEU A 209 -13.43 -5.08 50.56
N PRO A 210 -12.70 -6.18 50.80
CA PRO A 210 -11.60 -6.18 51.76
C PRO A 210 -10.57 -5.10 51.44
N GLU A 211 -9.92 -4.55 52.46
CA GLU A 211 -9.00 -3.40 52.36
C GLU A 211 -7.85 -3.58 51.35
N ASN A 212 -7.44 -4.83 51.08
CA ASN A 212 -6.35 -5.15 50.13
C ASN A 212 -6.83 -5.52 48.72
N GLU A 213 -8.13 -5.51 48.48
CA GLU A 213 -8.75 -5.92 47.21
C GLU A 213 -9.28 -4.69 46.46
N LEU A 214 -9.28 -4.78 45.13
CA LEU A 214 -9.74 -3.70 44.26
C LEU A 214 -10.52 -4.28 43.09
N VAL A 215 -11.62 -3.63 42.74
CA VAL A 215 -12.26 -3.80 41.44
C VAL A 215 -12.83 -2.46 41.01
N GLN A 216 -12.69 -2.09 39.74
CA GLN A 216 -13.25 -0.87 39.19
C GLN A 216 -13.77 -1.13 37.77
N LEU A 217 -14.65 -0.24 37.29
CA LEU A 217 -15.06 -0.21 35.90
C LEU A 217 -13.88 0.24 35.03
N ALA A 218 -13.37 -0.64 34.18
CA ALA A 218 -12.28 -0.36 33.27
C ALA A 218 -12.79 0.26 31.97
N ASN A 219 -13.85 -0.32 31.39
CA ASN A 219 -14.44 0.14 30.14
C ASN A 219 -15.95 -0.03 30.18
N ILE A 220 -16.69 0.98 29.76
CA ILE A 220 -18.11 0.87 29.43
C ILE A 220 -18.18 0.87 27.91
N ASN A 221 -18.13 -0.32 27.30
CA ASN A 221 -18.00 -0.48 25.86
C ASN A 221 -19.34 -0.35 25.13
N SER A 222 -20.43 -0.76 25.75
CA SER A 222 -21.77 -0.71 25.16
C SER A 222 -22.83 -0.98 26.24
N SER A 223 -24.12 -0.85 25.92
CA SER A 223 -25.20 -1.16 26.86
C SER A 223 -25.22 -2.63 27.32
N PHE A 224 -24.57 -3.52 26.56
CA PHE A 224 -24.49 -4.95 26.81
C PHE A 224 -23.07 -5.45 27.16
N GLN A 225 -22.05 -4.58 27.21
CA GLN A 225 -20.69 -4.98 27.53
C GLN A 225 -19.95 -3.95 28.39
N VAL A 226 -19.54 -4.40 29.57
CA VAL A 226 -18.71 -3.65 30.50
C VAL A 226 -17.48 -4.49 30.85
N VAL A 227 -16.33 -3.87 31.06
CA VAL A 227 -15.11 -4.54 31.52
C VAL A 227 -14.79 -4.03 32.91
N ILE A 228 -14.52 -4.94 33.84
CA ILE A 228 -14.00 -4.63 35.17
C ILE A 228 -12.54 -5.06 35.29
N SER A 229 -11.77 -4.34 36.09
CA SER A 229 -10.36 -4.63 36.34
C SER A 229 -9.97 -4.38 37.79
N GLY A 230 -8.95 -5.10 38.26
CA GLY A 230 -8.43 -4.96 39.61
C GLY A 230 -7.66 -6.19 40.08
N THR A 231 -7.77 -6.50 41.37
CA THR A 231 -7.22 -7.73 41.94
C THR A 231 -8.05 -8.93 41.49
N SER A 232 -7.43 -10.12 41.40
CA SER A 232 -8.14 -11.31 40.92
C SER A 232 -9.35 -11.65 41.78
N LEU A 233 -9.25 -11.50 43.10
CA LEU A 233 -10.35 -11.81 44.03
C LEU A 233 -11.44 -10.72 43.98
N GLY A 234 -11.07 -9.44 43.89
CA GLY A 234 -12.04 -8.37 43.69
C GLY A 234 -12.85 -8.52 42.40
N VAL A 235 -12.20 -8.87 41.29
CA VAL A 235 -12.85 -9.12 39.99
C VAL A 235 -13.77 -10.35 40.03
N ASP A 236 -13.32 -11.45 40.64
CA ASP A 236 -14.13 -12.68 40.77
C ASP A 236 -15.37 -12.44 41.66
N GLN A 237 -15.20 -11.79 42.81
CA GLN A 237 -16.31 -11.44 43.69
C GLN A 237 -17.33 -10.53 43.01
N ALA A 238 -16.89 -9.44 42.38
CA ALA A 238 -17.76 -8.54 41.64
C ALA A 238 -18.51 -9.28 40.51
N SER A 239 -17.79 -10.12 39.75
CA SER A 239 -18.39 -10.91 38.67
C SER A 239 -19.50 -11.84 39.17
N ARG A 240 -19.31 -12.49 40.32
CA ARG A 240 -20.32 -13.38 40.92
C ARG A 240 -21.54 -12.58 41.40
N ILE A 241 -21.32 -11.53 42.19
CA ILE A 241 -22.40 -10.69 42.73
C ILE A 241 -23.26 -10.11 41.60
N LEU A 242 -22.63 -9.58 40.54
CA LEU A 242 -23.36 -9.01 39.40
C LEU A 242 -24.14 -10.05 38.60
N GLN A 243 -23.67 -11.30 38.53
CA GLN A 243 -24.40 -12.40 37.91
C GLN A 243 -25.57 -12.88 38.78
N GLU A 244 -25.37 -13.02 40.09
CA GLU A 244 -26.40 -13.40 41.07
C GLU A 244 -27.54 -12.37 41.12
N ARG A 245 -27.20 -11.07 41.11
CA ARG A 245 -28.17 -9.97 41.01
C ARG A 245 -28.84 -9.87 39.63
N ARG A 246 -28.47 -10.72 38.67
CA ARG A 246 -28.97 -10.72 37.29
C ARG A 246 -28.72 -9.40 36.54
N PHE A 247 -27.65 -8.69 36.85
CA PHE A 247 -27.21 -7.53 36.07
C PHE A 247 -26.29 -7.94 34.92
N ALA A 248 -25.44 -8.95 35.14
CA ALA A 248 -24.66 -9.62 34.10
C ALA A 248 -25.24 -11.02 33.81
N ALA A 249 -25.20 -11.44 32.55
CA ALA A 249 -25.55 -12.80 32.13
C ALA A 249 -24.36 -13.77 32.22
N ARG A 250 -23.15 -13.26 31.99
CA ARG A 250 -21.88 -13.99 32.08
C ARG A 250 -20.73 -13.03 32.33
N ALA A 251 -19.66 -13.53 32.93
CA ALA A 251 -18.36 -12.89 32.99
C ALA A 251 -17.35 -13.71 32.17
N VAL A 252 -16.45 -13.03 31.45
CA VAL A 252 -15.44 -13.67 30.59
C VAL A 252 -14.08 -13.06 30.88
N ASP A 253 -13.16 -13.87 31.41
CA ASP A 253 -11.81 -13.41 31.73
C ASP A 253 -11.04 -13.03 30.47
N LEU A 254 -10.34 -11.89 30.55
CA LEU A 254 -9.56 -11.36 29.45
C LEU A 254 -8.09 -11.76 29.61
N PRO A 255 -7.45 -12.34 28.57
CA PRO A 255 -6.06 -12.76 28.62
C PRO A 255 -5.12 -11.55 28.46
N VAL A 256 -5.03 -10.71 29.48
CA VAL A 256 -4.24 -9.48 29.51
C VAL A 256 -3.14 -9.54 30.56
N SER A 257 -2.08 -8.75 30.36
CA SER A 257 -0.90 -8.75 31.23
C SER A 257 -1.04 -7.90 32.50
N ALA A 258 -2.04 -7.02 32.57
CA ALA A 258 -2.25 -6.09 33.68
C ALA A 258 -3.72 -5.64 33.77
N PRO A 259 -4.19 -5.17 34.94
CA PRO A 259 -5.53 -4.66 35.15
C PRO A 259 -5.61 -3.19 34.70
N PHE A 260 -5.78 -2.97 33.40
CA PHE A 260 -5.83 -1.62 32.81
C PHE A 260 -7.04 -0.81 33.31
N HIS A 261 -6.92 0.53 33.29
CA HIS A 261 -7.99 1.47 33.63
C HIS A 261 -8.54 1.29 35.06
N CYS A 262 -7.64 1.12 36.02
CA CYS A 262 -7.97 1.16 37.45
C CYS A 262 -6.85 1.79 38.27
N SER A 263 -7.11 1.99 39.56
CA SER A 263 -6.20 2.63 40.52
C SER A 263 -4.86 1.92 40.71
N LEU A 264 -4.74 0.64 40.30
CA LEU A 264 -3.44 -0.06 40.29
C LEU A 264 -2.47 0.52 39.26
N MET A 265 -2.96 1.29 38.28
CA MET A 265 -2.14 1.90 37.23
C MET A 265 -1.61 3.30 37.61
N LYS A 266 -1.77 3.76 38.86
CA LYS A 266 -1.31 5.10 39.31
C LYS A 266 0.16 5.37 39.04
N GLU A 267 1.03 4.39 39.26
CA GLU A 267 2.46 4.52 38.96
C GLU A 267 2.70 4.71 37.46
N ALA A 268 1.94 4.01 36.63
CA ALA A 268 2.01 4.18 35.18
C ALA A 268 1.49 5.57 34.75
N ALA A 269 0.45 6.09 35.41
CA ALA A 269 -0.05 7.44 35.15
C ALA A 269 1.01 8.51 35.44
N ALA A 270 1.75 8.40 36.55
CA ALA A 270 2.84 9.32 36.89
C ALA A 270 3.97 9.29 35.84
N VAL A 271 4.36 8.10 35.36
CA VAL A 271 5.34 7.97 34.26
C VAL A 271 4.85 8.67 32.99
N MET A 272 3.56 8.52 32.67
CA MET A 272 2.96 9.19 31.51
C MET A 272 2.87 10.70 31.67
N GLU A 273 2.59 11.19 32.87
CA GLU A 273 2.57 12.63 33.17
C GLU A 273 3.92 13.27 32.87
N ASP A 274 5.01 12.65 33.31
CA ASP A 274 6.36 13.15 33.02
C ASP A 274 6.70 13.09 31.54
N ALA A 275 6.33 12.00 30.85
CA ALA A 275 6.59 11.85 29.42
C ALA A 275 5.79 12.83 28.55
N LEU A 276 4.56 13.18 28.94
CA LEU A 276 3.72 14.10 28.20
C LEU A 276 4.20 15.56 28.28
N LYS A 277 5.01 15.92 29.30
CA LYS A 277 5.58 17.28 29.42
C LYS A 277 6.53 17.65 28.29
N SER A 278 7.17 16.67 27.66
CA SER A 278 8.16 16.89 26.59
C SER A 278 7.55 16.82 25.18
N VAL A 279 6.25 16.55 25.06
CA VAL A 279 5.58 16.38 23.77
C VAL A 279 4.81 17.63 23.40
N LYS A 280 5.02 18.09 22.16
CA LYS A 280 4.24 19.21 21.61
C LYS A 280 2.85 18.72 21.24
N ILE A 281 1.83 19.31 21.87
CA ILE A 281 0.43 19.01 21.62
C ILE A 281 -0.27 20.26 21.08
N GLU A 282 -0.95 20.11 19.95
CA GLU A 282 -1.77 21.14 19.32
C GLU A 282 -3.26 20.77 19.41
N MET A 283 -4.15 21.74 19.20
CA MET A 283 -5.58 21.46 19.11
C MET A 283 -5.86 20.59 17.88
N PRO A 284 -6.63 19.49 17.99
CA PRO A 284 -6.92 18.64 16.85
C PRO A 284 -7.73 19.38 15.78
N CYS A 285 -7.47 19.10 14.50
CA CYS A 285 -8.17 19.75 13.38
C CYS A 285 -9.65 19.34 13.25
N VAL A 286 -10.05 18.27 13.93
CA VAL A 286 -11.41 17.73 14.04
C VAL A 286 -11.66 17.40 15.51
N GLU A 287 -12.91 17.44 15.99
CA GLU A 287 -13.22 17.17 17.40
C GLU A 287 -12.82 15.75 17.79
N VAL A 288 -11.91 15.62 18.75
CA VAL A 288 -11.51 14.33 19.32
C VAL A 288 -12.24 14.13 20.65
N ILE A 289 -12.98 13.03 20.77
CA ILE A 289 -13.73 12.71 22.00
C ILE A 289 -12.83 12.03 23.01
N SER A 290 -12.74 12.60 24.22
CA SER A 290 -11.93 12.02 25.27
C SER A 290 -12.60 10.79 25.88
N ASN A 291 -11.80 9.75 26.14
CA ASN A 291 -12.32 8.52 26.77
C ASN A 291 -12.72 8.72 28.22
N VAL A 292 -12.28 9.79 28.88
CA VAL A 292 -12.60 10.06 30.30
C VAL A 292 -13.90 10.85 30.42
N THR A 293 -14.09 11.87 29.59
CA THR A 293 -15.22 12.79 29.72
C THR A 293 -16.37 12.48 28.78
N ALA A 294 -16.14 11.60 27.78
CA ALA A 294 -17.06 11.33 26.67
C ALA A 294 -17.47 12.60 25.89
N LYS A 295 -16.62 13.63 25.90
CA LYS A 295 -16.83 14.92 25.24
C LYS A 295 -15.59 15.35 24.45
N PRO A 296 -15.74 16.27 23.48
CA PRO A 296 -14.60 16.85 22.78
C PRO A 296 -13.65 17.55 23.74
N TYR A 297 -12.36 17.51 23.44
CA TYR A 297 -11.39 18.39 24.07
C TYR A 297 -11.75 19.85 23.84
N THR A 298 -11.55 20.67 24.87
CA THR A 298 -11.84 22.11 24.80
C THR A 298 -10.60 22.98 24.62
N SER A 299 -9.42 22.45 24.95
CA SER A 299 -8.14 23.11 24.73
C SER A 299 -6.99 22.11 24.58
N ALA A 300 -5.86 22.54 24.01
CA ALA A 300 -4.68 21.68 23.86
C ALA A 300 -4.04 21.28 25.20
N GLU A 301 -4.15 22.15 26.22
CA GLU A 301 -3.63 21.93 27.57
C GLU A 301 -4.45 20.89 28.36
N GLU A 302 -5.69 20.65 27.96
CA GLU A 302 -6.55 19.62 28.56
C GLU A 302 -6.11 18.20 28.12
N ILE A 303 -5.65 18.05 26.89
CA ILE A 303 -5.28 16.76 26.27
C ILE A 303 -4.31 15.95 27.15
N PRO A 304 -3.12 16.46 27.54
CA PRO A 304 -2.18 15.67 28.33
C PRO A 304 -2.77 15.30 29.71
N LYS A 305 -3.54 16.19 30.34
CA LYS A 305 -4.18 15.92 31.64
C LYS A 305 -5.15 14.74 31.54
N ARG A 306 -5.97 14.72 30.50
CA ARG A 306 -6.92 13.61 30.27
C ARG A 306 -6.22 12.33 29.87
N LEU A 307 -5.15 12.39 29.09
CA LEU A 307 -4.38 11.19 28.72
C LEU A 307 -3.70 10.54 29.94
N VAL A 308 -3.26 11.33 30.93
CA VAL A 308 -2.76 10.82 32.22
C VAL A 308 -3.90 10.18 33.01
N GLU A 309 -5.02 10.90 33.17
CA GLU A 309 -6.21 10.41 33.89
C GLU A 309 -6.76 9.12 33.28
N GLN A 310 -6.77 9.02 31.94
CA GLN A 310 -7.23 7.86 31.16
C GLN A 310 -6.53 6.55 31.57
N VAL A 311 -5.29 6.60 32.07
CA VAL A 311 -4.54 5.40 32.49
C VAL A 311 -5.25 4.68 33.65
N THR A 312 -5.91 5.43 34.53
CA THR A 312 -6.59 4.92 35.73
C THR A 312 -8.11 5.03 35.67
N ALA A 313 -8.64 5.93 34.85
CA ALA A 313 -10.08 6.18 34.73
C ALA A 313 -10.77 5.19 33.79
N THR A 314 -12.09 5.05 33.97
CA THR A 314 -12.96 4.27 33.10
C THR A 314 -12.97 4.84 31.69
N VAL A 315 -12.88 3.97 30.69
CA VAL A 315 -13.07 4.33 29.28
C VAL A 315 -14.56 4.38 28.97
N GLU A 316 -15.07 5.59 28.78
CA GLU A 316 -16.47 5.95 28.56
C GLU A 316 -16.89 5.80 27.09
N TRP A 317 -16.66 4.63 26.50
CA TRP A 317 -16.86 4.41 25.07
C TRP A 317 -18.34 4.46 24.65
N GLU A 318 -19.23 3.82 25.41
CA GLU A 318 -20.67 3.85 25.16
C GLU A 318 -21.21 5.29 25.15
N ARG A 319 -20.81 6.08 26.15
CA ARG A 319 -21.18 7.50 26.28
C ARG A 319 -20.56 8.34 25.18
N SER A 320 -19.34 8.04 24.76
CA SER A 320 -18.66 8.73 23.65
C SER A 320 -19.40 8.51 22.32
N ILE A 321 -19.88 7.28 22.07
CA ILE A 321 -20.71 7.00 20.89
C ILE A 321 -22.07 7.70 21.02
N ASN A 322 -22.71 7.66 22.19
CA ASN A 322 -23.96 8.38 22.44
C ASN A 322 -23.84 9.89 22.24
N TYR A 323 -22.71 10.49 22.62
CA TYR A 323 -22.42 11.89 22.31
C TYR A 323 -22.47 12.13 20.80
N CYS A 324 -21.76 11.31 20.01
CA CYS A 324 -21.81 11.39 18.54
C CYS A 324 -23.22 11.17 17.99
N LYS A 325 -24.00 10.23 18.53
CA LYS A 325 -25.41 10.04 18.15
C LYS A 325 -26.24 11.29 18.42
N GLY A 326 -26.00 11.97 19.55
CA GLY A 326 -26.63 13.24 19.89
C GLY A 326 -26.23 14.41 18.97
N GLN A 327 -25.12 14.26 18.23
CA GLN A 327 -24.69 15.15 17.15
C GLN A 327 -25.15 14.68 15.75
N ASP A 328 -26.18 13.85 15.68
CA ASP A 328 -26.75 13.29 14.43
C ASP A 328 -25.77 12.44 13.59
N ILE A 329 -24.76 11.82 14.22
CA ILE A 329 -23.81 10.94 13.51
C ILE A 329 -24.38 9.52 13.40
N ASP A 330 -24.47 9.02 12.16
CA ASP A 330 -24.88 7.65 11.84
C ASP A 330 -23.93 6.93 10.85
N ASP A 331 -22.82 7.58 10.48
CA ASP A 331 -21.78 7.05 9.59
C ASP A 331 -20.44 6.97 10.33
N PHE A 332 -19.87 5.76 10.39
CA PHE A 332 -18.67 5.43 11.14
C PHE A 332 -17.66 4.72 10.25
N LEU A 333 -16.44 5.27 10.19
CA LEU A 333 -15.32 4.70 9.46
C LEU A 333 -14.22 4.26 10.44
N CYS A 334 -14.03 2.95 10.59
CA CYS A 334 -13.06 2.38 11.51
C CYS A 334 -11.73 2.08 10.79
N PHE A 335 -10.64 2.69 11.24
CA PHE A 335 -9.28 2.42 10.75
C PHE A 335 -8.47 1.62 11.77
N GLY A 336 -7.83 0.55 11.30
CA GLY A 336 -6.89 -0.20 12.12
C GLY A 336 -7.04 -1.70 11.93
N PRO A 337 -6.18 -2.50 12.57
CA PRO A 337 -6.26 -3.94 12.47
C PRO A 337 -7.54 -4.47 13.13
N GLY A 338 -8.06 -5.60 12.67
CA GLY A 338 -9.21 -6.27 13.26
C GLY A 338 -10.56 -5.53 13.09
N LYS A 339 -11.64 -6.09 13.66
CA LYS A 339 -13.01 -5.59 13.49
C LYS A 339 -13.77 -5.40 14.81
N VAL A 340 -13.05 -5.35 15.94
CA VAL A 340 -13.64 -5.36 17.29
C VAL A 340 -14.60 -4.19 17.51
N LEU A 341 -14.16 -2.96 17.25
CA LEU A 341 -15.01 -1.76 17.42
C LEU A 341 -16.23 -1.78 16.50
N ALA A 342 -16.03 -2.13 15.24
CA ALA A 342 -17.13 -2.22 14.28
C ALA A 342 -18.16 -3.28 14.69
N ASN A 343 -17.74 -4.40 15.26
CA ASN A 343 -18.64 -5.44 15.74
C ASN A 343 -19.43 -4.99 16.98
N LEU A 344 -18.80 -4.26 17.91
CA LEU A 344 -19.49 -3.65 19.05
C LEU A 344 -20.57 -2.69 18.57
N LEU A 345 -20.21 -1.77 17.67
CA LEU A 345 -21.14 -0.80 17.10
C LEU A 345 -22.27 -1.46 16.32
N LYS A 346 -21.99 -2.44 15.46
CA LYS A 346 -23.04 -3.13 14.68
C LYS A 346 -24.05 -3.85 15.56
N LYS A 347 -23.63 -4.30 16.74
CA LYS A 347 -24.51 -4.98 17.68
C LYS A 347 -25.38 -3.99 18.46
N GLU A 348 -24.85 -2.83 18.81
CA GLU A 348 -25.57 -1.77 19.54
C GLU A 348 -26.47 -0.95 18.60
N TYR A 349 -25.92 -0.54 17.45
CA TYR A 349 -26.54 0.31 16.43
C TYR A 349 -26.55 -0.38 15.05
N PRO A 350 -27.38 -1.41 14.84
CA PRO A 350 -27.39 -2.21 13.62
C PRO A 350 -27.85 -1.44 12.36
N LEU A 351 -28.46 -0.27 12.53
CA LEU A 351 -28.96 0.57 11.45
C LEU A 351 -27.92 1.61 10.96
N ASP A 352 -26.83 1.79 11.70
CA ASP A 352 -25.77 2.75 11.36
C ASP A 352 -24.87 2.24 10.23
N LYS A 353 -24.31 3.16 9.46
CA LYS A 353 -23.36 2.85 8.38
C LYS A 353 -21.99 2.66 9.01
N ILE A 354 -21.56 1.40 9.16
CA ILE A 354 -20.30 1.08 9.82
C ILE A 354 -19.37 0.38 8.84
N LYS A 355 -18.32 1.09 8.42
CA LYS A 355 -17.30 0.60 7.47
C LYS A 355 -15.96 0.37 8.17
N THR A 356 -15.29 -0.72 7.82
CA THR A 356 -13.96 -1.09 8.34
C THR A 356 -12.90 -0.98 7.26
N ILE A 357 -11.79 -0.33 7.57
CA ILE A 357 -10.58 -0.28 6.73
C ILE A 357 -9.50 -1.06 7.45
N THR A 358 -9.27 -2.31 7.01
CA THR A 358 -8.35 -3.26 7.66
C THR A 358 -7.25 -3.80 6.74
N SER A 359 -7.32 -3.49 5.44
CA SER A 359 -6.42 -4.00 4.40
C SER A 359 -6.32 -3.05 3.21
N ALA A 360 -5.35 -3.28 2.32
CA ALA A 360 -5.22 -2.56 1.05
C ALA A 360 -6.47 -2.69 0.17
N ASP A 361 -7.12 -3.85 0.18
CA ASP A 361 -8.38 -4.09 -0.54
C ASP A 361 -9.51 -3.21 0.00
N ASP A 362 -9.64 -3.10 1.33
CA ASP A 362 -10.68 -2.25 1.94
C ASP A 362 -10.45 -0.76 1.60
N ILE A 363 -9.18 -0.33 1.55
CA ILE A 363 -8.79 1.03 1.13
C ILE A 363 -9.21 1.28 -0.32
N LEU A 364 -8.84 0.38 -1.24
CA LEU A 364 -9.21 0.48 -2.65
C LEU A 364 -10.73 0.49 -2.81
N GLN A 365 -11.43 -0.41 -2.13
CA GLN A 365 -12.89 -0.44 -2.13
C GLN A 365 -13.49 0.86 -1.60
N HIS A 366 -12.95 1.42 -0.52
CA HIS A 366 -13.36 2.73 -0.02
C HIS A 366 -13.13 3.85 -1.02
N ALA A 367 -11.94 3.95 -1.60
CA ALA A 367 -11.63 4.95 -2.60
C ALA A 367 -12.58 4.86 -3.82
N LEU A 368 -12.88 3.63 -4.29
CA LEU A 368 -13.79 3.42 -5.42
C LEU A 368 -15.24 3.80 -5.10
N GLU A 369 -15.71 3.51 -3.88
CA GLU A 369 -17.05 3.90 -3.42
C GLU A 369 -17.19 5.43 -3.27
N SER A 370 -16.13 6.11 -2.83
CA SER A 370 -16.10 7.59 -2.69
C SER A 370 -16.23 8.32 -4.03
N VAL A 371 -15.85 7.67 -5.14
CA VAL A 371 -15.86 8.24 -6.50
C VAL A 371 -17.17 7.94 -7.26
N SER A 372 -18.06 7.10 -6.70
CA SER A 372 -19.28 6.65 -7.38
C SER A 372 -20.56 7.17 -6.71
N PRO A 373 -21.43 7.94 -7.40
CA PRO A 373 -22.79 8.13 -6.94
C PRO A 373 -23.64 6.89 -7.29
N LEU A 374 -24.20 6.26 -6.23
CA LEU A 374 -25.32 5.31 -6.20
C LEU A 374 -25.14 3.90 -6.78
N SER A 375 -25.66 2.96 -5.97
CA SER A 375 -26.19 1.61 -6.21
C SER A 375 -25.32 0.40 -5.82
N ASP A 376 -25.90 -0.34 -4.87
CA ASP A 376 -25.51 -1.62 -4.27
C ASP A 376 -25.38 -2.77 -5.27
N GLU A 377 -24.41 -3.66 -5.06
CA GLU A 377 -24.61 -5.13 -4.86
C GLU A 377 -23.26 -5.88 -4.69
N TYR A 378 -23.30 -6.89 -3.83
CA TYR A 378 -22.18 -7.69 -3.26
C TYR A 378 -21.77 -8.92 -4.12
N ILE A 379 -20.70 -9.64 -3.68
CA ILE A 379 -20.26 -11.06 -3.93
C ILE A 379 -19.14 -11.27 -5.01
N PRO A 380 -18.19 -12.24 -4.92
CA PRO A 380 -17.09 -12.54 -3.95
C PRO A 380 -15.68 -12.81 -4.61
N LYS A 381 -14.66 -13.10 -3.78
CA LYS A 381 -13.22 -13.38 -4.08
C LYS A 381 -12.91 -14.70 -4.84
N GLN A 382 -11.74 -14.77 -5.49
CA GLN A 382 -10.84 -15.95 -5.52
C GLN A 382 -9.34 -15.55 -5.65
N GLU A 383 -8.48 -16.19 -4.85
CA GLU A 383 -7.03 -15.96 -4.64
C GLU A 383 -6.14 -16.75 -5.63
N PRO A 384 -4.88 -16.30 -5.84
CA PRO A 384 -3.78 -17.21 -6.17
C PRO A 384 -2.66 -17.17 -5.12
N THR A 385 -2.36 -18.36 -4.61
CA THR A 385 -1.21 -18.76 -3.80
C THR A 385 0.08 -18.78 -4.62
N ILE A 386 1.22 -18.39 -4.00
CA ILE A 386 2.52 -19.11 -3.92
C ILE A 386 3.64 -18.16 -3.41
N LYS A 387 4.13 -18.53 -2.21
CA LYS A 387 5.38 -18.27 -1.44
C LYS A 387 6.24 -17.03 -1.75
N THR A 388 6.25 -16.12 -0.77
CA THR A 388 6.92 -14.81 -0.72
C THR A 388 8.23 -14.81 0.09
N GLU A 389 8.89 -15.96 0.30
CA GLU A 389 9.97 -16.09 1.29
C GLU A 389 11.39 -15.75 0.79
N ASP A 390 11.66 -15.66 -0.52
CA ASP A 390 13.05 -15.45 -1.02
C ASP A 390 13.38 -14.04 -1.55
N ARG A 391 12.49 -13.04 -1.39
CA ARG A 391 12.63 -11.72 -2.08
C ARG A 391 13.09 -10.54 -1.21
N LEU A 392 13.67 -10.78 -0.04
CA LEU A 392 13.84 -9.73 0.99
C LEU A 392 15.25 -9.15 1.14
N ASN A 393 16.24 -9.55 0.35
CA ASN A 393 17.61 -9.04 0.52
C ASN A 393 18.17 -8.43 -0.78
N GLN A 394 18.15 -7.09 -0.88
CA GLN A 394 19.21 -6.22 -1.43
C GLN A 394 18.66 -4.81 -1.75
N LEU A 395 18.88 -3.85 -0.86
CA LEU A 395 18.87 -2.41 -1.18
C LEU A 395 20.20 -1.84 -0.67
N ILE A 396 21.13 -1.62 -1.61
CA ILE A 396 22.42 -1.00 -1.35
C ILE A 396 22.23 0.51 -1.53
N ASP A 397 22.52 1.28 -0.47
CA ASP A 397 22.59 2.74 -0.54
C ASP A 397 23.72 3.11 -1.49
N THR A 398 23.37 3.76 -2.61
CA THR A 398 24.31 3.99 -3.70
C THR A 398 24.53 5.47 -3.96
N PRO A 399 25.78 5.88 -4.25
CA PRO A 399 26.10 7.28 -4.46
C PRO A 399 25.36 7.81 -5.70
N ARG A 400 24.45 8.77 -5.49
CA ARG A 400 23.82 9.49 -6.61
C ARG A 400 24.86 10.43 -7.22
N TYR A 401 25.09 10.32 -8.52
CA TYR A 401 25.91 11.29 -9.22
C TYR A 401 25.24 12.68 -9.17
N VAL A 402 25.92 13.63 -8.53
CA VAL A 402 25.54 15.05 -8.54
C VAL A 402 26.56 15.77 -9.40
N HIS A 403 26.13 16.30 -10.56
CA HIS A 403 27.02 17.07 -11.42
C HIS A 403 27.57 18.27 -10.64
N PRO A 404 28.90 18.47 -10.58
CA PRO A 404 29.54 19.42 -9.66
C PRO A 404 29.19 20.89 -9.97
N ASN A 405 28.77 21.21 -11.21
CA ASN A 405 28.26 22.54 -11.56
C ASN A 405 27.12 22.46 -12.60
N PRO A 406 25.87 22.17 -12.19
CA PRO A 406 24.81 21.75 -13.10
C PRO A 406 24.29 22.88 -14.02
N THR A 407 24.65 24.14 -13.73
CA THR A 407 24.36 25.33 -14.56
C THR A 407 25.22 25.44 -15.81
N GLN A 408 26.27 24.63 -15.96
CA GLN A 408 27.15 24.62 -17.13
C GLN A 408 26.73 23.61 -18.21
N PHE A 409 25.61 22.90 -18.04
CA PHE A 409 25.11 21.97 -19.05
C PHE A 409 24.73 22.72 -20.34
N LYS A 410 25.24 22.25 -21.49
CA LYS A 410 24.96 22.82 -22.82
C LYS A 410 24.19 21.89 -23.77
N GLY A 411 23.81 20.70 -23.31
CA GLY A 411 23.13 19.72 -24.16
C GLY A 411 21.65 20.04 -24.39
N ARG A 412 21.01 19.21 -25.23
CA ARG A 412 19.59 19.32 -25.60
C ARG A 412 18.72 18.50 -24.63
N LEU A 413 17.63 19.04 -24.09
CA LEU A 413 16.65 18.28 -23.30
C LEU A 413 15.34 18.13 -24.05
N GLY A 414 14.59 17.06 -23.77
CA GLY A 414 13.24 16.98 -24.31
C GLY A 414 12.45 15.69 -24.13
N TYR A 415 12.63 14.82 -23.14
CA TYR A 415 11.84 13.58 -23.12
C TYR A 415 10.39 13.78 -22.64
N ALA A 416 9.51 14.22 -23.53
CA ALA A 416 8.09 14.42 -23.23
C ALA A 416 7.25 13.23 -23.73
N CYS A 417 6.40 12.67 -22.86
CA CYS A 417 5.47 11.59 -23.23
C CYS A 417 4.02 12.07 -23.42
N ILE A 418 3.67 13.23 -22.86
CA ILE A 418 2.34 13.82 -22.87
C ILE A 418 2.52 15.33 -23.01
N ASN A 419 1.62 15.97 -23.76
CA ASN A 419 1.48 17.42 -23.82
C ASN A 419 0.22 17.85 -23.03
N THR A 420 0.38 18.30 -21.78
CA THR A 420 -0.72 18.75 -20.94
C THR A 420 -1.35 20.05 -21.41
N TYR A 421 -0.58 20.96 -21.99
CA TYR A 421 -1.10 22.21 -22.51
C TYR A 421 -2.10 21.95 -23.65
N LEU A 422 -1.67 21.22 -24.68
CA LEU A 422 -2.51 20.83 -25.82
C LEU A 422 -3.69 19.94 -25.41
N ARG A 423 -3.49 19.05 -24.43
CA ARG A 423 -4.58 18.20 -23.91
C ARG A 423 -5.69 19.00 -23.22
N LYS A 424 -5.37 20.17 -22.64
CA LYS A 424 -6.34 21.06 -21.97
C LYS A 424 -7.08 21.98 -22.95
N GLN A 425 -6.61 22.12 -24.18
CA GLN A 425 -7.29 22.92 -25.21
C GLN A 425 -8.62 22.28 -25.65
N LYS A 426 -9.47 23.07 -26.32
CA LYS A 426 -10.71 22.62 -26.94
C LYS A 426 -10.68 22.98 -28.44
N PRO A 427 -10.67 21.99 -29.36
CA PRO A 427 -10.64 20.54 -29.10
C PRO A 427 -9.33 20.08 -28.45
N SER A 428 -9.39 19.00 -27.68
CA SER A 428 -8.22 18.44 -26.98
C SER A 428 -7.34 17.63 -27.93
N VAL A 429 -6.03 17.84 -27.87
CA VAL A 429 -5.04 17.10 -28.68
C VAL A 429 -4.27 16.10 -27.81
N PHE A 430 -4.32 14.81 -28.14
CA PHE A 430 -3.58 13.72 -27.51
C PHE A 430 -3.54 12.46 -28.39
N SER A 431 -2.42 11.73 -28.43
CA SER A 431 -2.17 10.63 -29.38
C SER A 431 -2.44 9.22 -28.82
N ALA A 432 -3.29 9.10 -27.81
CA ALA A 432 -3.48 7.84 -27.08
C ALA A 432 -4.95 7.41 -26.97
N ARG A 433 -5.84 7.79 -27.89
CA ARG A 433 -7.26 7.38 -27.92
C ARG A 433 -7.37 5.85 -28.00
N THR A 434 -8.13 5.26 -27.09
CA THR A 434 -8.49 3.84 -27.08
C THR A 434 -9.96 3.68 -26.78
N CYS A 435 -10.44 2.45 -26.92
CA CYS A 435 -11.79 2.05 -26.54
C CYS A 435 -11.75 0.77 -25.70
N ARG A 436 -12.91 0.21 -25.37
CA ARG A 436 -13.00 -1.11 -24.73
C ARG A 436 -13.05 -2.18 -25.83
N LEU A 437 -12.54 -3.38 -25.54
CA LEU A 437 -12.51 -4.49 -26.49
C LEU A 437 -13.91 -4.83 -27.06
N ASP A 438 -14.96 -4.66 -26.24
CA ASP A 438 -16.36 -4.86 -26.65
C ASP A 438 -16.82 -3.89 -27.75
N THR A 439 -16.16 -2.73 -27.85
CA THR A 439 -16.45 -1.70 -28.85
C THR A 439 -15.83 -2.10 -30.17
N VAL A 440 -14.63 -2.69 -30.16
CA VAL A 440 -13.96 -3.27 -31.34
C VAL A 440 -14.81 -4.40 -31.91
N GLU A 441 -15.30 -5.31 -31.08
CA GLU A 441 -16.18 -6.40 -31.53
C GLU A 441 -17.50 -5.91 -32.15
N LYS A 442 -18.04 -4.77 -31.69
CA LYS A 442 -19.33 -4.25 -32.14
C LYS A 442 -19.23 -3.39 -33.39
N LYS A 443 -18.23 -2.52 -33.44
CA LYS A 443 -18.04 -1.57 -34.55
C LYS A 443 -17.06 -2.10 -35.60
N GLY A 444 -16.44 -3.25 -35.33
CA GLY A 444 -15.42 -3.83 -36.17
C GLY A 444 -14.09 -3.09 -36.08
N GLU A 445 -13.14 -3.64 -36.80
CA GLU A 445 -11.77 -3.12 -36.91
C GLU A 445 -11.73 -1.68 -37.45
N GLY A 446 -12.65 -1.30 -38.35
CA GLY A 446 -12.72 0.04 -38.92
C GLY A 446 -12.76 1.17 -37.87
N TYR A 447 -13.42 0.95 -36.74
CA TYR A 447 -13.50 1.96 -35.67
C TYR A 447 -12.18 2.14 -34.91
N VAL A 448 -11.42 1.07 -34.66
CA VAL A 448 -10.10 1.22 -34.03
C VAL A 448 -9.08 1.80 -35.01
N ARG A 449 -9.23 1.51 -36.31
CA ARG A 449 -8.47 2.18 -37.36
C ARG A 449 -8.76 3.69 -37.41
N GLU A 450 -10.02 4.11 -37.31
CA GLU A 450 -10.38 5.53 -37.20
C GLU A 450 -9.76 6.21 -35.96
N LEU A 451 -9.81 5.56 -34.79
CA LEU A 451 -9.17 6.08 -33.59
C LEU A 451 -7.65 6.19 -33.74
N ALA A 452 -7.02 5.22 -34.41
CA ALA A 452 -5.60 5.27 -34.72
C ALA A 452 -5.25 6.45 -35.64
N LEU A 453 -6.03 6.69 -36.71
CA LEU A 453 -5.84 7.85 -37.58
C LEU A 453 -5.98 9.18 -36.83
N LEU A 454 -6.96 9.28 -35.92
CA LEU A 454 -7.09 10.46 -35.04
C LEU A 454 -5.88 10.61 -34.10
N ASN A 455 -5.34 9.51 -33.59
CA ASN A 455 -4.14 9.55 -32.76
C ASN A 455 -2.91 10.02 -33.55
N ILE A 456 -2.76 9.56 -34.79
CA ILE A 456 -1.67 9.96 -35.69
C ILE A 456 -1.80 11.44 -36.05
N ALA A 457 -3.00 11.92 -36.38
CA ALA A 457 -3.26 13.33 -36.67
C ALA A 457 -2.89 14.24 -35.47
N ASP A 458 -3.23 13.82 -34.25
CA ASP A 458 -2.85 14.55 -33.04
C ASP A 458 -1.36 14.45 -32.74
N LEU A 459 -0.72 13.30 -32.99
CA LEU A 459 0.73 13.15 -32.88
C LEU A 459 1.44 14.16 -33.78
N LYS A 460 0.97 14.35 -35.02
CA LYS A 460 1.49 15.37 -35.96
C LYS A 460 1.45 16.77 -35.34
N THR A 461 0.33 17.10 -34.69
CA THR A 461 0.13 18.40 -34.02
C THR A 461 1.08 18.55 -32.82
N MET A 462 1.26 17.49 -32.03
CA MET A 462 2.19 17.48 -30.90
C MET A 462 3.65 17.66 -31.35
N ILE A 463 4.06 17.05 -32.46
CA ILE A 463 5.41 17.21 -33.03
C ILE A 463 5.67 18.66 -33.45
N LYS A 464 4.72 19.31 -34.14
CA LYS A 464 4.83 20.74 -34.50
C LYS A 464 4.96 21.62 -33.26
N TRP A 465 4.13 21.37 -32.26
CA TRP A 465 4.19 22.12 -31.01
C TRP A 465 5.52 21.91 -30.27
N ASN A 466 6.04 20.69 -30.26
CA ASN A 466 7.35 20.39 -29.69
C ASN A 466 8.46 21.19 -30.40
N GLU A 467 8.38 21.37 -31.72
CA GLU A 467 9.34 22.18 -32.48
C GLU A 467 9.31 23.66 -32.07
N GLU A 468 8.10 24.22 -31.98
CA GLU A 468 7.89 25.60 -31.54
C GLU A 468 8.47 25.84 -30.13
N ASN A 469 8.43 24.81 -29.29
CA ASN A 469 8.91 24.84 -27.91
C ASN A 469 10.29 24.21 -27.71
N LYS A 470 11.00 23.91 -28.81
CA LYS A 470 12.38 23.38 -28.83
C LYS A 470 12.59 22.03 -28.15
N ILE A 471 11.51 21.26 -27.96
CA ILE A 471 11.52 19.88 -27.48
C ILE A 471 11.89 18.95 -28.64
N LYS A 472 13.03 18.27 -28.54
CA LYS A 472 13.60 17.46 -29.64
C LYS A 472 13.47 15.95 -29.45
N PHE A 473 12.82 15.51 -28.38
CA PHE A 473 12.67 14.11 -28.06
C PHE A 473 11.22 13.82 -27.67
N MET A 474 10.69 12.65 -28.00
CA MET A 474 9.31 12.35 -27.64
C MET A 474 9.11 10.84 -27.50
N ARG A 475 8.49 10.44 -26.39
CA ARG A 475 7.97 9.09 -26.24
C ARG A 475 6.58 9.02 -26.89
N ILE A 476 6.45 8.21 -27.93
CA ILE A 476 5.14 7.87 -28.50
C ILE A 476 4.41 6.94 -27.52
N SER A 477 3.10 7.13 -27.39
CA SER A 477 2.26 6.26 -26.55
C SER A 477 2.11 4.87 -27.16
N SER A 478 2.24 3.83 -26.35
CA SER A 478 1.94 2.44 -26.74
C SER A 478 0.45 2.20 -27.04
N ASP A 479 -0.43 3.16 -26.71
CA ASP A 479 -1.86 3.10 -27.04
C ASP A 479 -2.20 3.81 -28.38
N ILE A 480 -1.21 4.24 -29.16
CA ILE A 480 -1.44 4.96 -30.43
C ILE A 480 -2.26 4.14 -31.43
N PHE A 481 -2.00 2.83 -31.50
CA PHE A 481 -2.80 1.83 -32.20
C PHE A 481 -3.55 0.95 -31.20
N PRO A 482 -4.77 1.33 -30.80
CA PRO A 482 -5.48 0.60 -29.77
C PRO A 482 -5.76 -0.84 -30.20
N PHE A 483 -5.32 -1.81 -29.39
CA PHE A 483 -5.46 -3.26 -29.60
C PHE A 483 -4.66 -3.88 -30.75
N ALA A 484 -3.74 -3.18 -31.42
CA ALA A 484 -3.01 -3.75 -32.57
C ALA A 484 -2.26 -5.07 -32.24
N SER A 485 -1.66 -5.17 -31.04
CA SER A 485 -0.97 -6.39 -30.58
C SER A 485 -1.90 -7.45 -29.99
N HIS A 486 -3.20 -7.21 -29.90
CA HIS A 486 -4.09 -8.08 -29.15
C HIS A 486 -4.35 -9.39 -29.89
N GLU A 487 -3.94 -10.53 -29.32
CA GLU A 487 -4.78 -11.73 -29.29
C GLU A 487 -5.57 -12.06 -30.58
N LYS A 488 -6.82 -11.61 -30.51
CA LYS A 488 -7.94 -11.88 -31.39
C LYS A 488 -8.47 -10.64 -32.10
N ALA A 489 -8.06 -9.45 -31.63
CA ALA A 489 -8.60 -8.16 -32.09
C ALA A 489 -7.52 -7.27 -32.69
N GLY A 490 -6.28 -7.79 -32.73
CA GLY A 490 -5.17 -7.19 -33.42
C GLY A 490 -5.44 -7.12 -34.91
N TYR A 491 -4.79 -6.15 -35.52
CA TYR A 491 -4.96 -5.82 -36.92
C TYR A 491 -3.66 -5.31 -37.49
N ASN A 492 -3.54 -5.40 -38.80
CA ASN A 492 -2.42 -4.81 -39.50
C ASN A 492 -2.56 -3.28 -39.48
N ILE A 493 -1.49 -2.60 -39.08
CA ILE A 493 -1.40 -1.13 -39.01
C ILE A 493 -1.03 -0.48 -40.35
N ASP A 494 -0.70 -1.27 -41.38
CA ASP A 494 -0.27 -0.81 -42.71
C ASP A 494 -1.29 0.10 -43.42
N PHE A 495 -2.57 0.03 -43.06
CA PHE A 495 -3.58 0.95 -43.60
C PHE A 495 -3.27 2.43 -43.31
N ALA A 496 -2.46 2.70 -42.29
CA ALA A 496 -2.04 4.04 -41.87
C ALA A 496 -0.63 4.41 -42.38
N GLU A 497 -0.07 3.67 -43.35
CA GLU A 497 1.28 3.89 -43.89
C GLU A 497 1.49 5.34 -44.35
N ASN A 498 0.54 5.91 -45.09
CA ASN A 498 0.65 7.27 -45.60
C ASN A 498 0.73 8.29 -44.45
N GLU A 499 -0.17 8.18 -43.48
CA GLU A 499 -0.24 9.09 -42.33
C GLU A 499 0.96 8.94 -41.41
N LEU A 500 1.46 7.72 -41.20
CA LEU A 500 2.68 7.45 -40.43
C LEU A 500 3.92 8.00 -41.16
N SER A 501 4.01 7.84 -42.48
CA SER A 501 5.11 8.37 -43.28
C SER A 501 5.22 9.89 -43.13
N GLU A 502 4.08 10.59 -43.12
CA GLU A 502 4.05 12.04 -42.85
C GLU A 502 4.59 12.40 -41.45
N ILE A 503 4.32 11.57 -40.42
CA ILE A 503 4.90 11.77 -39.08
C ILE A 503 6.42 11.68 -39.13
N GLY A 504 6.96 10.67 -39.81
CA GLY A 504 8.40 10.50 -39.88
C GLY A 504 9.10 11.53 -40.74
N VAL A 505 8.49 11.98 -41.85
CA VAL A 505 8.99 13.13 -42.63
C VAL A 505 9.10 14.36 -41.73
N LEU A 506 8.04 14.66 -40.97
CA LEU A 506 8.00 15.80 -40.06
C LEU A 506 9.03 15.67 -38.91
N ALA A 507 9.16 14.48 -38.33
CA ALA A 507 10.13 14.21 -37.28
C ALA A 507 11.57 14.41 -37.79
N LYS A 508 11.88 13.94 -39.00
CA LYS A 508 13.18 14.18 -39.65
C LYS A 508 13.42 15.65 -39.98
N GLU A 509 12.43 16.33 -40.55
CA GLU A 509 12.48 17.76 -40.86
C GLU A 509 12.82 18.60 -39.62
N PHE A 510 12.18 18.30 -38.49
CA PHE A 510 12.41 19.00 -37.23
C PHE A 510 13.57 18.44 -36.40
N ASN A 511 14.24 17.38 -36.88
CA ASN A 511 15.27 16.67 -36.12
C ASN A 511 14.78 16.28 -34.72
N GLN A 512 13.56 15.74 -34.64
CA GLN A 512 12.97 15.19 -33.43
C GLN A 512 13.13 13.67 -33.41
N ARG A 513 13.72 13.15 -32.34
CA ARG A 513 13.80 11.70 -32.12
C ARG A 513 12.51 11.21 -31.48
N LEU A 514 11.95 10.13 -32.03
CA LEU A 514 10.77 9.48 -31.49
C LEU A 514 11.16 8.11 -30.92
N THR A 515 10.68 7.76 -29.74
CA THR A 515 10.92 6.44 -29.11
C THR A 515 9.67 5.84 -28.52
N MET A 516 9.76 4.55 -28.19
CA MET A 516 8.73 3.81 -27.45
C MET A 516 9.27 3.37 -26.10
N HIS A 517 8.38 3.30 -25.12
CA HIS A 517 8.60 2.56 -23.87
C HIS A 517 7.40 1.62 -23.70
N PRO A 518 7.48 0.38 -24.22
CA PRO A 518 6.41 -0.60 -24.11
C PRO A 518 6.01 -0.83 -22.66
N GLY A 519 4.73 -1.14 -22.40
CA GLY A 519 4.22 -1.20 -21.03
C GLY A 519 4.91 -2.27 -20.17
N GLN A 520 4.86 -2.11 -18.85
CA GLN A 520 5.47 -3.01 -17.84
C GLN A 520 5.07 -4.50 -17.93
N TYR A 521 4.05 -4.83 -18.72
CA TYR A 521 3.58 -6.20 -18.94
C TYR A 521 4.32 -6.94 -20.07
N ASN A 522 5.20 -6.24 -20.80
CA ASN A 522 6.12 -6.83 -21.76
C ASN A 522 7.25 -7.54 -21.01
N GLN A 523 7.21 -8.88 -20.99
CA GLN A 523 8.01 -9.72 -20.11
C GLN A 523 8.64 -10.86 -20.91
N LEU A 524 9.78 -10.59 -21.56
CA LEU A 524 10.51 -11.58 -22.36
C LEU A 524 11.05 -12.77 -21.53
N VAL A 525 11.23 -12.57 -20.22
CA VAL A 525 11.74 -13.60 -19.31
C VAL A 525 10.68 -14.43 -18.60
N SER A 526 9.41 -14.20 -18.93
CA SER A 526 8.29 -14.90 -18.32
C SER A 526 8.41 -16.42 -18.50
N LEU A 527 8.09 -17.16 -17.43
CA LEU A 527 7.95 -18.62 -17.51
C LEU A 527 6.73 -19.08 -18.31
N THR A 528 5.84 -18.15 -18.66
CA THR A 528 4.63 -18.45 -19.42
C THR A 528 4.86 -18.15 -20.90
N PRO A 529 4.93 -19.16 -21.79
CA PRO A 529 5.20 -18.95 -23.21
C PRO A 529 4.22 -17.99 -23.89
N LYS A 530 2.96 -17.99 -23.43
CA LYS A 530 1.93 -17.06 -23.92
C LYS A 530 2.26 -15.60 -23.62
N VAL A 531 2.85 -15.30 -22.46
CA VAL A 531 3.24 -13.93 -22.08
C VAL A 531 4.40 -13.46 -22.95
N VAL A 532 5.37 -14.34 -23.20
CA VAL A 532 6.48 -14.07 -24.12
C VAL A 532 5.95 -13.82 -25.53
N ALA A 533 5.07 -14.67 -26.05
CA ALA A 533 4.46 -14.50 -27.37
C ALA A 533 3.66 -13.18 -27.51
N ASN A 534 2.95 -12.77 -26.45
CA ASN A 534 2.26 -11.47 -26.43
C ASN A 534 3.24 -10.30 -26.44
N THR A 535 4.33 -10.41 -25.66
CA THR A 535 5.40 -9.40 -25.63
C THR A 535 6.03 -9.25 -27.01
N ILE A 536 6.37 -10.37 -27.69
CA ILE A 536 6.95 -10.35 -29.03
C ILE A 536 5.99 -9.67 -30.02
N ARG A 537 4.70 -9.99 -29.98
CA ARG A 537 3.70 -9.36 -30.85
C ARG A 537 3.54 -7.85 -30.59
N GLU A 538 3.67 -7.42 -29.35
CA GLU A 538 3.65 -6.00 -28.97
C GLU A 538 4.91 -5.26 -29.47
N LEU A 539 6.09 -5.85 -29.29
CA LEU A 539 7.34 -5.28 -29.81
C LEU A 539 7.37 -5.26 -31.35
N ASP A 540 6.82 -6.27 -32.00
CA ASP A 540 6.80 -6.40 -33.45
C ASP A 540 5.97 -5.28 -34.09
N TYR A 541 4.76 -4.99 -33.58
CA TYR A 541 3.97 -3.90 -34.15
C TYR A 541 4.59 -2.53 -33.85
N HIS A 542 5.20 -2.33 -32.69
CA HIS A 542 5.90 -1.07 -32.39
C HIS A 542 7.08 -0.86 -33.36
N ALA A 543 7.83 -1.92 -33.66
CA ALA A 543 8.90 -1.89 -34.66
C ALA A 543 8.33 -1.57 -36.06
N ARG A 544 7.27 -2.27 -36.48
CA ARG A 544 6.59 -2.04 -37.75
C ARG A 544 6.09 -0.61 -37.88
N MET A 545 5.51 -0.04 -36.83
CA MET A 545 5.05 1.34 -36.80
C MET A 545 6.19 2.32 -37.09
N MET A 546 7.34 2.15 -36.43
CA MET A 546 8.50 2.99 -36.66
C MET A 546 9.07 2.83 -38.08
N ASP A 547 8.95 1.64 -38.66
CA ASP A 547 9.35 1.39 -40.05
C ASP A 547 8.41 2.05 -41.06
N LEU A 548 7.10 2.02 -40.82
CA LEU A 548 6.10 2.72 -41.65
C LEU A 548 6.26 4.24 -41.57
N MET A 549 6.68 4.77 -40.41
CA MET A 549 7.13 6.16 -40.29
C MET A 549 8.45 6.42 -41.04
N GLY A 550 9.18 5.39 -41.45
CA GLY A 550 10.49 5.54 -42.08
C GLY A 550 11.56 6.06 -41.11
N LEU A 551 11.41 5.84 -39.81
CA LEU A 551 12.40 6.28 -38.81
C LEU A 551 13.69 5.45 -38.90
N ASP A 552 14.81 6.10 -38.66
CA ASP A 552 16.15 5.50 -38.67
C ASP A 552 16.45 4.66 -37.42
N GLN A 553 17.66 4.11 -37.30
CA GLN A 553 18.06 3.29 -36.15
C GLN A 553 18.09 4.03 -34.82
N ASP A 554 18.04 5.35 -34.85
CA ASP A 554 18.05 6.22 -33.67
C ASP A 554 16.71 6.19 -32.90
N SER A 555 15.65 5.69 -33.54
CA SER A 555 14.33 5.51 -32.93
C SER A 555 14.22 4.10 -32.32
N VAL A 556 14.29 4.05 -30.99
CA VAL A 556 14.44 2.82 -30.19
C VAL A 556 13.21 2.46 -29.36
N MET A 557 13.12 1.18 -28.98
CA MET A 557 12.17 0.63 -28.01
C MET A 557 12.89 0.32 -26.71
N ILE A 558 12.57 1.05 -25.66
CA ILE A 558 13.17 0.90 -24.34
C ILE A 558 12.33 -0.07 -23.53
N ILE A 559 12.88 -1.23 -23.18
CA ILE A 559 12.20 -2.20 -22.30
C ILE A 559 12.97 -2.39 -21.01
N HIS A 560 12.24 -2.69 -19.94
CA HIS A 560 12.83 -3.32 -18.77
C HIS A 560 12.97 -4.81 -18.98
N MET A 561 13.92 -5.42 -18.28
CA MET A 561 14.10 -6.87 -18.32
C MET A 561 12.90 -7.59 -17.67
N GLY A 562 12.30 -6.99 -16.63
CA GLY A 562 11.01 -7.40 -16.07
C GLY A 562 11.14 -8.16 -14.75
N GLY A 563 10.27 -9.14 -14.49
CA GLY A 563 10.28 -9.91 -13.24
C GLY A 563 11.45 -10.90 -13.17
N VAL A 564 12.07 -11.02 -11.99
CA VAL A 564 13.03 -12.10 -11.71
C VAL A 564 12.26 -13.41 -11.50
N TYR A 565 12.12 -14.21 -12.55
CA TYR A 565 11.47 -15.53 -12.48
C TYR A 565 12.50 -16.64 -12.21
N GLY A 566 12.29 -17.45 -11.16
CA GLY A 566 13.32 -18.38 -10.70
C GLY A 566 14.51 -17.63 -10.08
N ASP A 567 15.74 -18.06 -10.34
CA ASP A 567 16.93 -17.29 -9.98
C ASP A 567 17.35 -16.30 -11.08
N ARG A 568 18.13 -15.29 -10.69
CA ARG A 568 18.58 -14.20 -11.57
C ARG A 568 19.39 -14.71 -12.77
N GLN A 569 20.27 -15.68 -12.55
CA GLN A 569 21.13 -16.22 -13.62
C GLN A 569 20.30 -17.00 -14.65
N SER A 570 19.35 -17.81 -14.20
CA SER A 570 18.40 -18.49 -15.08
C SER A 570 17.51 -17.51 -15.83
N ALA A 571 17.08 -16.41 -15.20
CA ALA A 571 16.29 -15.38 -15.88
C ALA A 571 17.09 -14.65 -16.96
N LEU A 572 18.35 -14.31 -16.67
CA LEU A 572 19.28 -13.73 -17.63
C LEU A 572 19.55 -14.70 -18.80
N ALA A 573 19.78 -15.99 -18.53
CA ALA A 573 19.95 -17.00 -19.57
C ALA A 573 18.69 -17.18 -20.44
N ARG A 574 17.49 -17.12 -19.84
CA ARG A 574 16.24 -17.15 -20.61
C ARG A 574 16.09 -15.91 -21.47
N PHE A 575 16.43 -14.73 -20.95
CA PHE A 575 16.44 -13.51 -21.76
C PHE A 575 17.36 -13.66 -22.96
N GLU A 576 18.59 -14.17 -22.79
CA GLU A 576 19.51 -14.44 -23.90
C GLU A 576 18.90 -15.40 -24.93
N ALA A 577 18.28 -16.49 -24.45
CA ALA A 577 17.65 -17.49 -25.31
C ALA A 577 16.44 -16.95 -26.07
N GLU A 578 15.62 -16.08 -25.47
CA GLU A 578 14.48 -15.48 -26.14
C GLU A 578 14.89 -14.31 -27.04
N TYR A 579 15.86 -13.49 -26.62
CA TYR A 579 16.37 -12.37 -27.42
C TYR A 579 16.94 -12.84 -28.76
N THR A 580 17.68 -13.95 -28.76
CA THR A 580 18.25 -14.52 -30.00
C THR A 580 17.20 -15.07 -30.97
N LYS A 581 15.97 -15.29 -30.51
CA LYS A 581 14.83 -15.71 -31.34
C LYS A 581 13.97 -14.54 -31.82
N LEU A 582 14.24 -13.32 -31.34
CA LEU A 582 13.43 -12.16 -31.70
C LEU A 582 13.59 -11.84 -33.19
N PRO A 583 12.52 -11.40 -33.86
CA PRO A 583 12.58 -10.85 -35.20
C PRO A 583 13.60 -9.70 -35.35
N GLU A 584 14.26 -9.62 -36.52
CA GLU A 584 15.32 -8.62 -36.79
C GLU A 584 14.83 -7.17 -36.65
N ASN A 585 13.59 -6.89 -37.06
CA ASN A 585 12.95 -5.58 -36.92
C ASN A 585 12.80 -5.15 -35.45
N ILE A 586 12.58 -6.09 -34.53
CA ILE A 586 12.57 -5.83 -33.09
C ILE A 586 14.00 -5.64 -32.61
N ILE A 587 14.88 -6.60 -32.92
CA ILE A 587 16.28 -6.63 -32.47
C ILE A 587 16.95 -5.29 -32.78
N ARG A 588 16.87 -4.78 -34.01
CA ARG A 588 17.56 -3.54 -34.43
C ARG A 588 17.15 -2.27 -33.68
N ARG A 589 16.00 -2.28 -32.98
CA ARG A 589 15.48 -1.13 -32.24
C ARG A 589 15.47 -1.32 -30.73
N LEU A 590 15.61 -2.56 -30.24
CA LEU A 590 15.46 -2.87 -28.83
C LEU A 590 16.68 -2.39 -28.02
N VAL A 591 16.41 -1.63 -26.96
CA VAL A 591 17.39 -1.23 -25.96
C VAL A 591 16.89 -1.63 -24.58
N LEU A 592 17.81 -1.91 -23.67
CA LEU A 592 17.48 -2.46 -22.35
C LEU A 592 17.73 -1.41 -21.28
N GLU A 593 16.80 -1.23 -20.37
CA GLU A 593 16.89 -0.30 -19.24
C GLU A 593 16.99 -1.07 -17.92
N ASN A 594 17.94 -0.69 -17.06
CA ASN A 594 17.99 -1.20 -15.70
C ASN A 594 16.85 -0.60 -14.86
N ASP A 595 16.33 -1.35 -13.90
CA ASP A 595 15.13 -0.96 -13.16
C ASP A 595 15.39 -0.92 -11.64
N GLU A 596 14.51 -0.26 -10.89
CA GLU A 596 14.70 0.00 -9.46
C GLU A 596 14.71 -1.29 -8.59
N LEU A 597 14.13 -2.41 -9.07
CA LEU A 597 13.73 -3.54 -8.20
C LEU A 597 14.19 -4.93 -8.67
N GLY A 598 14.45 -5.13 -9.96
CA GLY A 598 14.72 -6.40 -10.59
C GLY A 598 16.17 -6.57 -11.04
N TYR A 599 16.64 -5.65 -11.89
CA TYR A 599 17.92 -5.77 -12.58
C TYR A 599 18.73 -4.48 -12.54
N SER A 600 19.94 -4.57 -11.98
CA SER A 600 20.87 -3.45 -11.87
C SER A 600 21.73 -3.26 -13.11
N VAL A 601 22.45 -2.14 -13.19
CA VAL A 601 23.49 -1.91 -14.21
C VAL A 601 24.52 -3.04 -14.23
N SER A 602 24.91 -3.55 -13.05
CA SER A 602 25.86 -4.65 -12.91
C SER A 602 25.37 -5.95 -13.56
N ASP A 603 24.06 -6.19 -13.49
CA ASP A 603 23.44 -7.40 -14.06
C ASP A 603 23.30 -7.30 -15.58
N LEU A 604 22.91 -6.13 -16.08
CA LEU A 604 22.52 -5.95 -17.47
C LEU A 604 23.66 -5.60 -18.41
N LEU A 605 24.66 -4.83 -17.96
CA LEU A 605 25.78 -4.39 -18.82
C LEU A 605 26.55 -5.56 -19.47
N PRO A 606 26.86 -6.67 -18.76
CA PRO A 606 27.52 -7.82 -19.38
C PRO A 606 26.69 -8.46 -20.50
N ILE A 607 25.38 -8.63 -20.28
CA ILE A 607 24.46 -9.17 -21.29
C ILE A 607 24.29 -8.22 -22.47
N CYS A 608 24.21 -6.92 -22.20
CA CYS A 608 24.13 -5.88 -23.21
C CYS A 608 25.36 -5.94 -24.14
N LYS A 609 26.57 -6.06 -23.58
CA LYS A 609 27.79 -6.24 -24.37
C LYS A 609 27.79 -7.55 -25.16
N LYS A 610 27.40 -8.65 -24.54
CA LYS A 610 27.40 -9.99 -25.16
C LYS A 610 26.43 -10.10 -26.34
N LEU A 611 25.21 -9.58 -26.17
CA LEU A 611 24.15 -9.64 -27.17
C LEU A 611 24.15 -8.42 -28.12
N GLY A 612 25.06 -7.46 -27.89
CA GLY A 612 25.11 -6.20 -28.62
C GLY A 612 23.87 -5.33 -28.40
N ILE A 613 23.22 -5.38 -27.25
CA ILE A 613 22.05 -4.55 -26.91
C ILE A 613 22.54 -3.24 -26.27
N PRO A 614 22.09 -2.07 -26.71
CA PRO A 614 22.41 -0.82 -26.02
C PRO A 614 21.76 -0.77 -24.64
N LEU A 615 22.54 -0.36 -23.62
CA LEU A 615 22.04 -0.17 -22.26
C LEU A 615 21.59 1.29 -22.05
N VAL A 616 20.33 1.48 -21.70
CA VAL A 616 19.79 2.71 -21.11
C VAL A 616 20.09 2.68 -19.61
N LEU A 617 20.72 3.74 -19.11
CA LEU A 617 21.09 3.89 -17.70
C LEU A 617 19.99 4.63 -16.92
N ASP A 618 19.35 3.92 -16.00
CA ASP A 618 18.58 4.51 -14.90
C ASP A 618 19.50 4.63 -13.66
N CYS A 619 19.64 5.84 -13.12
CA CYS A 619 20.55 6.14 -12.01
C CYS A 619 20.06 5.63 -10.62
N ILE A 620 18.92 4.95 -10.54
CA ILE A 620 18.31 4.55 -9.25
C ILE A 620 18.81 3.17 -8.76
N ASN A 621 19.28 2.28 -9.65
CA ASN A 621 19.77 0.94 -9.26
C ASN A 621 21.10 0.56 -9.95
N PRO A 622 22.25 1.00 -9.41
CA PRO A 622 23.57 0.69 -9.98
C PRO A 622 24.08 -0.72 -9.63
N GLY A 623 23.48 -1.42 -8.67
CA GLY A 623 23.95 -2.72 -8.18
C GLY A 623 25.23 -2.59 -7.37
N ASN A 624 26.29 -3.32 -7.75
CA ASN A 624 27.59 -3.28 -7.08
C ASN A 624 28.51 -2.15 -7.58
N VAL A 625 28.02 -1.29 -8.48
CA VAL A 625 28.81 -0.21 -9.06
C VAL A 625 28.86 0.97 -8.09
N THR A 626 30.07 1.32 -7.65
CA THR A 626 30.33 2.45 -6.74
C THR A 626 30.48 3.78 -7.48
N ASP A 627 30.93 3.76 -8.74
CA ASP A 627 31.04 4.93 -9.60
C ASP A 627 30.39 4.66 -10.97
N LEU A 628 29.14 5.10 -11.14
CA LEU A 628 28.40 5.00 -12.39
C LEU A 628 29.04 5.78 -13.55
N ILE A 629 29.78 6.86 -13.26
CA ILE A 629 30.39 7.71 -14.30
C ILE A 629 31.47 6.92 -15.03
N SER A 630 32.28 6.15 -14.28
CA SER A 630 33.35 5.32 -14.83
C SER A 630 32.84 4.30 -15.86
N LEU A 631 31.58 3.87 -15.76
CA LEU A 631 30.96 2.94 -16.69
C LEU A 631 30.38 3.60 -17.95
N LEU A 632 30.21 4.93 -17.97
CA LEU A 632 29.64 5.63 -19.12
C LEU A 632 30.38 5.27 -20.42
N PRO A 633 31.73 5.32 -20.53
CA PRO A 633 32.42 4.93 -21.76
C PRO A 633 32.04 3.52 -22.27
N GLU A 634 31.86 2.57 -21.35
CA GLU A 634 31.49 1.19 -21.70
C GLU A 634 30.03 1.06 -22.12
N ILE A 635 29.12 1.76 -21.41
CA ILE A 635 27.71 1.86 -21.79
C ILE A 635 27.61 2.51 -23.18
N ASN A 636 28.30 3.62 -23.39
CA ASN A 636 28.34 4.38 -24.64
C ASN A 636 28.81 3.51 -25.81
N LYS A 637 29.79 2.65 -25.57
CA LYS A 637 30.26 1.68 -26.56
C LYS A 637 29.14 0.76 -27.03
N THR A 638 28.24 0.30 -26.15
CA THR A 638 27.09 -0.54 -26.55
C THR A 638 26.15 0.14 -27.55
N TRP A 639 26.05 1.46 -27.51
CA TRP A 639 25.28 2.25 -28.48
C TRP A 639 26.04 2.46 -29.78
N THR A 640 27.32 2.86 -29.68
CA THR A 640 28.19 3.11 -30.85
C THR A 640 28.40 1.83 -31.66
N ASP A 641 28.57 0.68 -31.01
CA ASP A 641 28.68 -0.64 -31.66
C ASP A 641 27.42 -0.98 -32.48
N ARG A 642 26.26 -0.46 -32.07
CA ARG A 642 24.98 -0.62 -32.77
C ARG A 642 24.75 0.44 -33.86
N GLY A 643 25.64 1.43 -33.99
CA GLY A 643 25.46 2.58 -34.89
C GLY A 643 24.28 3.48 -34.49
N ILE A 644 23.82 3.40 -33.24
CA ILE A 644 22.74 4.22 -32.69
C ILE A 644 23.37 5.38 -31.93
N LYS A 645 22.99 6.63 -32.22
CA LYS A 645 23.55 7.79 -31.50
C LYS A 645 23.06 7.78 -30.04
N PRO A 646 23.94 7.57 -29.04
CA PRO A 646 23.57 7.63 -27.62
C PRO A 646 23.27 9.07 -27.16
N LYS A 647 22.57 9.20 -26.04
CA LYS A 647 22.21 10.46 -25.38
C LYS A 647 22.83 10.45 -23.97
N PHE A 648 23.82 11.30 -23.66
CA PHE A 648 24.68 11.19 -22.46
C PHE A 648 24.40 12.21 -21.34
N LEU A 649 24.96 11.96 -20.15
CA LEU A 649 25.22 12.93 -19.06
C LEU A 649 26.65 13.55 -19.19
N PRO A 650 26.93 14.75 -18.62
CA PRO A 650 28.19 15.48 -18.86
C PRO A 650 29.42 14.84 -18.18
N PRO A 651 30.67 15.14 -18.63
CA PRO A 651 31.06 16.16 -19.62
C PRO A 651 30.88 15.68 -21.06
N THR A 652 30.10 16.43 -21.84
CA THR A 652 29.73 16.06 -23.21
C THR A 652 29.84 17.26 -24.14
N THR A 653 30.08 16.99 -25.43
CA THR A 653 30.20 17.97 -26.52
C THR A 653 28.87 18.70 -26.78
N ASP A 654 28.94 19.84 -27.49
CA ASP A 654 27.81 20.74 -27.78
C ASP A 654 26.64 20.10 -28.60
N ASP A 655 26.77 18.84 -29.03
CA ASP A 655 25.84 18.15 -29.93
C ASP A 655 25.03 17.02 -29.27
N VAL A 656 25.10 16.87 -27.94
CA VAL A 656 24.51 15.76 -27.19
C VAL A 656 23.16 16.11 -26.55
N ASP A 657 22.19 15.19 -26.63
CA ASP A 657 20.91 15.29 -25.93
C ASP A 657 20.97 14.55 -24.57
N LEU A 658 20.37 15.09 -23.52
CA LEU A 658 20.24 14.47 -22.19
C LEU A 658 18.82 13.94 -22.01
N MET A 659 18.72 12.64 -21.69
CA MET A 659 17.47 11.98 -21.35
C MET A 659 17.26 12.05 -19.84
N ILE A 660 16.37 12.95 -19.40
CA ILE A 660 15.81 12.91 -18.06
C ILE A 660 14.37 12.43 -18.24
N GLU A 661 14.10 11.16 -17.90
CA GLU A 661 12.72 10.72 -17.69
C GLU A 661 12.23 11.33 -16.38
N ALA A 662 11.74 12.56 -16.47
CA ALA A 662 10.81 13.04 -15.47
C ALA A 662 9.49 12.31 -15.73
N LYS A 663 8.94 11.64 -14.71
CA LYS A 663 7.58 11.05 -14.76
C LYS A 663 6.48 12.08 -15.11
N ASP A 664 6.84 13.36 -15.20
CA ASP A 664 6.05 14.47 -15.65
C ASP A 664 6.43 14.90 -17.08
N LYS A 665 5.50 14.73 -18.03
CA LYS A 665 5.03 15.64 -19.11
C LYS A 665 5.98 16.74 -19.67
N GLU A 666 5.56 17.45 -20.73
CA GLU A 666 6.31 18.57 -21.32
C GLU A 666 6.71 19.69 -20.32
N GLN A 667 5.99 19.84 -19.21
CA GLN A 667 6.29 20.84 -18.17
C GLN A 667 7.60 20.57 -17.41
N ALA A 668 8.02 19.32 -17.27
CA ALA A 668 9.32 19.01 -16.65
C ALA A 668 10.48 19.44 -17.56
N VAL A 669 10.30 19.30 -18.88
CA VAL A 669 11.27 19.82 -19.85
C VAL A 669 11.43 21.33 -19.70
N PHE A 670 10.32 22.06 -19.57
CA PHE A 670 10.34 23.51 -19.32
C PHE A 670 10.98 23.88 -17.99
N HIS A 671 10.71 23.11 -16.93
CA HIS A 671 11.37 23.33 -15.64
C HIS A 671 12.89 23.22 -15.77
N LEU A 672 13.38 22.20 -16.49
CA LEU A 672 14.82 22.00 -16.69
C LEU A 672 15.43 23.05 -17.63
N TYR A 673 14.74 23.47 -18.69
CA TYR A 673 15.17 24.59 -19.53
C TYR A 673 15.40 25.86 -18.72
N ARG A 674 14.50 26.16 -17.77
CA ARG A 674 14.65 27.30 -16.87
C ARG A 674 15.77 27.11 -15.87
N LYS A 675 15.80 25.96 -15.19
CA LYS A 675 16.78 25.65 -14.13
C LYS A 675 18.22 25.71 -14.64
N TYR A 676 18.46 25.30 -15.89
CA TYR A 676 19.78 25.23 -16.49
C TYR A 676 20.02 26.27 -17.61
N GLY A 677 19.09 27.21 -17.83
CA GLY A 677 19.26 28.27 -18.82
C GLY A 677 19.39 27.80 -20.28
N LEU A 678 18.79 26.66 -20.64
CA LEU A 678 19.07 25.96 -21.90
C LEU A 678 18.32 26.52 -23.10
N LYS A 679 17.06 26.90 -22.89
CA LYS A 679 16.18 27.49 -23.90
C LYS A 679 15.24 28.49 -23.22
N PRO A 680 14.84 29.57 -23.91
CA PRO A 680 13.77 30.44 -23.42
C PRO A 680 12.46 29.64 -23.34
N VAL A 681 11.75 29.79 -22.23
CA VAL A 681 10.45 29.14 -22.00
C VAL A 681 9.37 30.20 -22.09
N ASN A 682 8.38 29.97 -22.96
CA ASN A 682 7.25 30.87 -23.11
C ASN A 682 6.35 30.78 -21.87
N GLU A 683 6.21 31.89 -21.14
CA GLU A 683 5.43 31.97 -19.90
C GLU A 683 3.94 31.66 -20.08
N LYS A 684 3.39 31.80 -21.31
CA LYS A 684 1.98 31.49 -21.59
C LYS A 684 1.68 29.99 -21.62
N VAL A 685 2.68 29.16 -21.94
CA VAL A 685 2.52 27.70 -22.04
C VAL A 685 3.15 26.97 -20.85
N TRP A 686 4.03 27.65 -20.12
CA TRP A 686 4.59 27.15 -18.88
C TRP A 686 3.59 27.31 -17.74
N ILE A 687 3.32 26.20 -17.07
CA ILE A 687 2.50 26.18 -15.87
C ILE A 687 3.47 25.96 -14.71
N PRO A 688 3.75 26.99 -13.88
CA PRO A 688 4.56 26.81 -12.70
C PRO A 688 4.03 25.64 -11.88
N ALA A 689 4.94 24.80 -11.36
CA ALA A 689 4.58 23.95 -10.24
C ALA A 689 4.07 24.90 -9.16
N LYS A 690 2.78 24.83 -8.82
CA LYS A 690 2.26 25.61 -7.71
C LYS A 690 2.93 25.08 -6.46
N ASP A 691 3.74 25.91 -5.81
CA ASP A 691 4.14 25.66 -4.42
C ASP A 691 2.83 25.62 -3.63
N ASN A 692 2.38 24.40 -3.30
CA ASN A 692 1.05 24.06 -2.81
C ASN A 692 -0.08 24.24 -3.85
N LEU A 693 -0.40 23.17 -4.61
CA LEU A 693 -1.80 22.81 -4.94
C LEU A 693 -1.92 21.42 -5.57
N GLU A 694 -2.97 20.73 -5.11
CA GLU A 694 -3.55 19.44 -5.47
C GLU A 694 -3.42 19.04 -6.96
N THR A 695 -3.06 17.77 -7.17
CA THR A 695 -3.01 17.14 -8.50
C THR A 695 -4.41 17.13 -9.13
N THR A 696 -4.56 17.78 -10.28
CA THR A 696 -5.81 17.75 -11.05
C THR A 696 -5.95 16.40 -11.74
N GLU A 697 -6.84 15.55 -11.22
CA GLU A 697 -7.21 14.26 -11.79
C GLU A 697 -7.61 14.39 -13.28
N THR A 698 -6.98 13.60 -14.14
CA THR A 698 -7.53 13.33 -15.47
C THR A 698 -8.49 12.15 -15.37
N LYS A 699 -9.76 12.33 -15.74
CA LYS A 699 -10.77 11.26 -15.82
C LYS A 699 -10.21 10.03 -16.55
N GLY A 700 -9.89 9.01 -15.78
CA GLY A 700 -9.41 7.72 -16.27
C GLY A 700 -10.45 7.05 -17.15
N ARG A 701 -9.98 6.25 -18.11
CA ARG A 701 -10.82 5.51 -19.03
C ARG A 701 -11.69 4.50 -18.30
N LYS A 702 -12.99 4.62 -18.55
CA LYS A 702 -13.99 3.55 -18.48
C LYS A 702 -13.37 2.17 -18.76
N SER A 703 -13.26 1.28 -17.77
CA SER A 703 -12.93 -0.12 -18.03
C SER A 703 -13.74 -1.14 -17.19
N VAL A 704 -13.82 -2.34 -17.75
CA VAL A 704 -14.25 -3.64 -17.22
C VAL A 704 -15.75 -3.94 -17.04
N GLN A 705 -16.62 -3.05 -16.55
CA GLN A 705 -18.02 -3.45 -16.27
C GLN A 705 -18.94 -3.69 -17.50
N SER A 706 -18.65 -3.12 -18.69
CA SER A 706 -19.45 -3.44 -19.90
C SER A 706 -19.04 -4.75 -20.59
N LEU A 707 -17.86 -5.28 -20.26
CA LEU A 707 -17.35 -6.54 -20.80
C LEU A 707 -17.91 -7.75 -20.03
N LYS A 708 -18.09 -7.65 -18.71
CA LYS A 708 -18.74 -8.70 -17.89
C LYS A 708 -20.22 -8.92 -18.26
N ARG A 709 -20.99 -7.85 -18.50
CA ARG A 709 -22.42 -7.94 -18.91
C ARG A 709 -22.66 -8.61 -20.27
N LYS A 710 -21.66 -8.64 -21.17
CA LYS A 710 -21.76 -9.31 -22.48
C LYS A 710 -21.38 -10.80 -22.38
N ALA A 711 -20.43 -11.16 -21.50
CA ALA A 711 -20.00 -12.55 -21.29
C ALA A 711 -21.01 -13.37 -20.46
N GLU A 712 -21.63 -12.79 -19.43
CA GLU A 712 -22.64 -13.48 -18.59
C GLU A 712 -23.93 -13.80 -19.37
N LYS A 713 -24.30 -12.97 -20.36
CA LYS A 713 -25.51 -13.20 -21.18
C LYS A 713 -25.33 -14.35 -22.19
N THR A 714 -24.10 -14.57 -22.67
CA THR A 714 -23.78 -15.67 -23.60
C THR A 714 -23.63 -16.99 -22.85
N ALA A 715 -22.98 -17.00 -21.67
CA ALA A 715 -22.78 -18.21 -20.86
C ALA A 715 -24.09 -18.78 -20.28
N LEU A 716 -25.07 -17.93 -19.92
CA LEU A 716 -26.37 -18.39 -19.39
C LEU A 716 -27.26 -19.06 -20.46
N THR A 717 -26.99 -18.80 -21.75
CA THR A 717 -27.77 -19.33 -22.88
C THR A 717 -27.27 -20.74 -23.27
N GLU A 718 -25.95 -20.98 -23.17
CA GLU A 718 -25.34 -22.29 -23.46
C GLU A 718 -25.52 -23.31 -22.31
N VAL A 719 -25.51 -22.88 -21.05
CA VAL A 719 -25.72 -23.78 -19.89
C VAL A 719 -27.17 -24.27 -19.81
N LYS A 720 -28.16 -23.46 -20.23
CA LYS A 720 -29.57 -23.89 -20.30
C LYS A 720 -29.83 -24.90 -21.43
N ALA A 721 -29.00 -24.94 -22.47
CA ALA A 721 -29.07 -25.94 -23.53
C ALA A 721 -28.47 -27.29 -23.12
N LYS A 722 -27.40 -27.28 -22.30
CA LYS A 722 -26.69 -28.49 -21.84
C LYS A 722 -27.35 -29.21 -20.65
N VAL A 723 -28.04 -28.49 -19.76
CA VAL A 723 -28.71 -29.10 -18.58
C VAL A 723 -30.01 -29.86 -18.96
N LYS A 724 -30.48 -29.74 -20.21
CA LYS A 724 -31.64 -30.49 -20.71
C LYS A 724 -31.28 -31.88 -21.27
N SER A 725 -30.01 -32.19 -21.54
CA SER A 725 -29.61 -33.45 -22.21
C SER A 725 -29.28 -34.61 -21.26
N ASP A 726 -28.80 -34.36 -20.05
CA ASP A 726 -28.23 -35.43 -19.21
C ASP A 726 -28.87 -35.51 -17.82
N ARG A 727 -29.99 -36.23 -17.74
CA ARG A 727 -30.53 -36.78 -16.48
C ARG A 727 -30.38 -38.30 -16.49
N LYS A 728 -29.42 -38.83 -15.71
CA LYS A 728 -29.49 -40.19 -15.16
C LYS A 728 -29.29 -40.14 -13.66
N VAL A 729 -30.21 -40.78 -12.96
CA VAL A 729 -30.38 -40.79 -11.51
C VAL A 729 -29.47 -41.87 -10.92
N VAL A 730 -28.64 -41.52 -9.92
CA VAL A 730 -27.98 -42.48 -9.03
C VAL A 730 -28.28 -42.07 -7.59
N THR A 731 -28.73 -43.04 -6.79
CA THR A 731 -29.36 -42.83 -5.47
C THR A 731 -28.35 -42.79 -4.32
N LYS A 732 -28.71 -42.02 -3.27
CA LYS A 732 -27.96 -41.72 -2.01
C LYS A 732 -27.37 -42.89 -1.21
N LYS A 733 -27.53 -44.14 -1.63
CA LYS A 733 -27.09 -45.33 -0.88
C LYS A 733 -25.64 -45.75 -1.20
N GLU A 734 -25.14 -45.44 -2.40
CA GLU A 734 -23.78 -45.82 -2.83
C GLU A 734 -22.68 -44.87 -2.33
N TYR A 735 -23.04 -43.68 -1.83
CA TYR A 735 -22.06 -42.71 -1.30
C TYR A 735 -21.68 -42.97 0.17
N ALA A 736 -22.48 -43.76 0.89
CA ALA A 736 -22.26 -44.02 2.32
C ALA A 736 -21.27 -45.17 2.59
N GLU A 737 -21.09 -46.10 1.65
CA GLU A 737 -20.19 -47.26 1.83
C GLU A 737 -18.73 -46.95 1.46
N GLN A 738 -18.44 -45.88 0.71
CA GLN A 738 -17.07 -45.51 0.32
C GLN A 738 -16.32 -44.67 1.36
N VAL A 739 -16.98 -44.20 2.43
CA VAL A 739 -16.38 -43.29 3.42
C VAL A 739 -15.88 -44.03 4.68
N GLN A 740 -16.15 -45.33 4.81
CA GLN A 740 -15.86 -46.08 6.04
C GLN A 740 -14.54 -46.90 5.99
N THR A 741 -13.87 -46.98 4.84
CA THR A 741 -12.65 -47.77 4.63
C THR A 741 -11.32 -46.99 4.69
N VAL A 742 -11.33 -45.69 5.04
CA VAL A 742 -10.11 -44.85 5.01
C VAL A 742 -9.74 -44.30 6.40
N LYS A 743 -10.10 -45.01 7.49
CA LYS A 743 -9.82 -44.56 8.87
C LYS A 743 -9.00 -45.52 9.74
N GLU A 744 -8.38 -46.55 9.17
CA GLU A 744 -7.63 -47.55 9.97
C GLU A 744 -6.14 -47.73 9.62
N GLU A 745 -5.53 -46.90 8.77
CA GLU A 745 -4.09 -46.98 8.50
C GLU A 745 -3.42 -45.61 8.62
N GLU A 746 -2.97 -45.24 9.83
CA GLU A 746 -1.83 -44.32 10.05
C GLU A 746 -1.47 -44.24 11.56
N GLU A 747 -0.91 -45.32 12.12
CA GLU A 747 -0.11 -45.27 13.37
C GLU A 747 1.04 -46.28 13.30
N THR A 748 2.27 -45.84 12.96
CA THR A 748 3.55 -46.25 13.61
C THR A 748 4.78 -45.60 12.94
N PRO A 749 5.83 -45.19 13.70
CA PRO A 749 7.04 -44.58 13.16
C PRO A 749 8.15 -45.62 12.90
N GLN A 750 8.78 -45.59 11.72
CA GLN A 750 9.97 -46.40 11.42
C GLN A 750 11.28 -45.62 11.56
N ILE A 751 12.16 -46.20 12.38
CA ILE A 751 13.58 -45.87 12.59
C ILE A 751 14.40 -46.52 11.45
N PHE A 752 15.40 -45.81 10.92
CA PHE A 752 16.43 -46.42 10.06
C PHE A 752 17.84 -46.05 10.56
N GLU A 753 18.59 -47.07 11.00
CA GLU A 753 20.03 -47.06 11.23
C GLU A 753 20.77 -47.83 10.11
N GLY A 754 22.03 -47.44 9.85
CA GLY A 754 23.06 -48.22 9.13
C GLY A 754 23.59 -47.49 7.89
N ARG A 755 24.89 -47.40 7.60
CA ARG A 755 26.12 -48.04 8.11
C ARG A 755 27.33 -47.17 7.74
N VAL A 756 28.34 -47.22 8.61
CA VAL A 756 29.69 -46.65 8.44
C VAL A 756 30.61 -47.67 7.73
N THR A 757 31.50 -47.20 6.86
CA THR A 757 32.76 -47.89 6.52
C THR A 757 33.97 -46.95 6.70
N ARG A 758 34.98 -47.47 7.41
CA ARG A 758 36.22 -46.83 7.86
C ARG A 758 37.38 -47.03 6.87
N GLN A 759 38.33 -46.10 6.84
CA GLN A 759 39.79 -46.31 6.71
C GLN A 759 40.49 -45.08 7.34
N ARG A 760 41.06 -45.14 8.56
CA ARG A 760 42.48 -45.47 8.94
C ARG A 760 43.52 -44.77 8.05
N ALA A 761 44.62 -44.15 8.53
CA ALA A 761 45.22 -43.99 9.85
C ALA A 761 46.46 -43.04 9.76
N LYS A 762 47.01 -42.69 10.94
CA LYS A 762 48.40 -42.25 11.31
C LYS A 762 48.44 -40.84 11.92
N ASN A 763 48.49 -40.71 13.25
CA ASN A 763 49.66 -40.81 14.16
C ASN A 763 50.56 -39.56 14.09
N ASN A 764 50.53 -38.72 15.14
CA ASN A 764 51.63 -38.58 16.11
C ASN A 764 51.34 -37.50 17.17
N THR A 765 51.11 -38.02 18.38
CA THR A 765 51.54 -37.64 19.72
C THR A 765 52.60 -36.50 19.90
N VAL A 766 52.40 -35.70 20.95
CA VAL A 766 53.34 -35.30 22.04
C VAL A 766 53.47 -33.79 22.33
N GLN A 767 52.99 -33.45 23.54
CA GLN A 767 53.47 -32.52 24.58
C GLN A 767 53.50 -30.98 24.42
N ASN A 768 52.84 -30.36 25.42
CA ASN A 768 53.29 -29.29 26.33
C ASN A 768 54.17 -28.17 25.76
N SER A 769 53.72 -26.93 25.87
CA SER A 769 54.02 -26.04 27.03
C SER A 769 53.76 -24.57 26.70
N ASN A 770 53.30 -23.86 27.72
CA ASN A 770 53.54 -22.45 28.05
C ASN A 770 53.06 -21.30 27.15
N GLU A 771 52.33 -20.41 27.85
CA GLU A 771 52.45 -18.94 27.82
C GLU A 771 52.26 -18.21 26.49
N LYS A 772 51.04 -17.68 26.27
CA LYS A 772 50.70 -16.28 26.54
C LYS A 772 49.23 -15.99 26.25
#